data_AF-A0AA39TG78-F1
#
_entry.id   AF-A0AA39TG78-F1
#
_cell.length_a   1.000
_cell.length_b   1.000
_cell.length_c   1.000
_cell.angle_alpha   90.00
_cell.angle_beta   90.00
_cell.angle_gamma   90.00
#
_symmetry.space_group_name_H-M   'P 1'
#
loop_
_entity.id
_entity.type
_entity.pdbx_description
1 polymer ?
#
loop_
_entity_poly.entity_id
_entity_poly.type
_entity_poly.pdbx_seq_one_letter_code
_entity_poly.pdbx_strand_id
1 'polypeptide(L)'
;MAEEVHRKYEFIYPPDGSWDHTPVKAESDSPEDQIFAVYENQLTATEGFHAQLPAEPDIPDECYDWIMPDEVDSKWSIKAANAAIKKFNELKGSDLKLIDIKDSNSQMVAGFIHFLTLQCSDGHMTHIYEAKIYMPITGDCELYIFRPAKYWPWPSKLITDIQAMGCDSDKSFSSNYMVLNPEEVGLFDLINMLFSSNIEKRKFVDSSEVEEQDFWRRWIMFISIVVQKLLLFFAKPMSIFGSAIEFFLNLLSINGNLASLLLNLVQGKVTMPDKNSASFLSFVGNVDQRVKLDSSIKPGDNERYFGALSMMASKVAYENKAFIETVVTNHWKMEFLGSYDYWNDYQEKATTQAFICYDKNEVQDTIVVSFRGTEPFDADAWCSDFDLSWYEIDGLGKIHGGFMKALGLQKSKGWPKEITKQEPSCRPLPLAYYAIRDMLRELLSKNMRAKFILTGHSLGGAMAILFPAILALHEETWLLKRLEGVYTFGQPRVGDDKFVEVMEKKFKEHEVKYFRFVYCNDIVPRLPFDNSELMFKHFGKCLYFNSLYQGKVVAEEPNKNYFSPLHSIPMRINSVKELIRSFTLAYKRGPDYREGGLLRVLRIIGLIAPGISAHSTQDYVNSSRLGSSDVLSHPKTL
;
A
#
# COMPACT_ATOMS: atom_id res chain seq x y z
N MET A 1 -32.19 -27.37 21.77
CA MET A 1 -31.17 -28.38 21.39
C MET A 1 -31.19 -28.65 19.87
N ALA A 2 -31.15 -27.61 19.05
CA ALA A 2 -30.95 -27.69 17.59
C ALA A 2 -30.05 -26.56 17.07
N GLU A 3 -29.80 -25.52 17.88
CA GLU A 3 -28.89 -24.41 17.54
C GLU A 3 -27.43 -24.63 17.96
N GLU A 4 -27.13 -25.66 18.74
CA GLU A 4 -25.75 -25.96 19.18
C GLU A 4 -24.99 -26.88 18.20
N VAL A 5 -25.68 -27.41 17.18
CA VAL A 5 -25.09 -28.28 16.14
C VAL A 5 -24.61 -27.48 14.92
N HIS A 6 -25.02 -26.21 14.77
CA HIS A 6 -24.69 -25.39 13.59
C HIS A 6 -23.35 -24.62 13.67
N ARG A 7 -22.55 -24.78 14.73
CA ARG A 7 -21.24 -24.10 14.89
C ARG A 7 -20.01 -24.99 14.83
N LYS A 8 -20.12 -26.24 14.34
CA LYS A 8 -19.01 -27.20 14.44
C LYS A 8 -18.41 -27.69 13.12
N TYR A 9 -18.78 -27.19 11.95
CA TYR A 9 -18.24 -27.74 10.68
C TYR A 9 -17.97 -26.69 9.57
N GLU A 10 -17.45 -25.52 9.93
CA GLU A 10 -16.42 -24.84 9.12
C GLU A 10 -15.08 -25.18 9.76
N PHE A 11 -14.58 -26.39 9.55
CA PHE A 11 -13.32 -26.81 10.15
C PHE A 11 -12.14 -26.28 9.34
N ILE A 12 -11.77 -25.06 9.66
CA ILE A 12 -10.38 -24.63 9.69
C ILE A 12 -9.78 -25.33 10.93
N TYR A 13 -8.99 -26.39 10.74
CA TYR A 13 -7.83 -26.48 11.63
C TYR A 13 -7.04 -25.20 11.35
N PRO A 14 -6.66 -24.43 12.38
CA PRO A 14 -5.81 -23.28 12.15
C PRO A 14 -4.62 -23.75 11.30
N PRO A 15 -4.25 -23.05 10.21
CA PRO A 15 -2.91 -23.23 9.68
C PRO A 15 -1.98 -23.16 10.89
N ASP A 16 -1.06 -24.11 10.99
CA ASP A 16 -0.03 -24.11 12.01
C ASP A 16 0.38 -22.66 12.29
N GLY A 17 0.18 -22.19 13.53
CA GLY A 17 0.47 -20.81 13.92
C GLY A 17 1.95 -20.44 13.81
N SER A 18 2.79 -21.38 13.37
CA SER A 18 4.19 -21.18 12.99
C SER A 18 4.41 -20.93 11.50
N TRP A 19 3.39 -21.11 10.64
CA TRP A 19 3.50 -20.98 9.20
C TRP A 19 3.05 -19.59 8.72
N ASP A 20 3.95 -18.84 8.11
CA ASP A 20 3.80 -17.43 7.74
C ASP A 20 3.42 -17.22 6.26
N HIS A 21 2.96 -18.27 5.60
CA HIS A 21 2.68 -18.32 4.15
C HIS A 21 3.90 -18.00 3.26
N THR A 22 5.12 -18.05 3.79
CA THR A 22 6.32 -17.93 2.94
C THR A 22 6.47 -19.18 2.08
N PRO A 23 6.78 -19.03 0.79
CA PRO A 23 7.08 -20.19 -0.05
C PRO A 23 8.25 -20.98 0.56
N VAL A 24 8.10 -22.31 0.63
CA VAL A 24 9.20 -23.22 0.96
C VAL A 24 10.29 -22.99 -0.07
N LYS A 25 11.49 -22.63 0.40
CA LYS A 25 12.70 -22.59 -0.43
C LYS A 25 13.38 -23.95 -0.35
N ALA A 26 13.96 -24.39 -1.47
CA ALA A 26 14.79 -25.58 -1.49
C ALA A 26 15.94 -25.43 -0.47
N GLU A 27 16.22 -26.49 0.29
CA GLU A 27 17.28 -26.50 1.30
C GLU A 27 18.68 -26.45 0.67
N SER A 28 18.79 -26.93 -0.57
CA SER A 28 20.00 -26.83 -1.38
C SER A 28 19.68 -26.73 -2.87
N ASP A 29 20.71 -26.56 -3.70
CA ASP A 29 20.60 -26.57 -5.16
C ASP A 29 20.41 -27.99 -5.73
N SER A 30 20.23 -29.02 -4.88
CA SER A 30 19.96 -30.39 -5.36
C SER A 30 18.63 -30.46 -6.13
N PRO A 31 18.54 -31.29 -7.20
CA PRO A 31 17.27 -31.47 -7.92
C PRO A 31 16.14 -31.98 -7.02
N GLU A 32 16.47 -32.82 -6.03
CA GLU A 32 15.53 -33.38 -5.06
C GLU A 32 14.89 -32.28 -4.19
N ASP A 33 15.70 -31.40 -3.62
CA ASP A 33 15.23 -30.30 -2.76
C ASP A 33 14.40 -29.28 -3.54
N GLN A 34 14.73 -29.07 -4.82
CA GLN A 34 13.97 -28.19 -5.71
C GLN A 34 12.59 -28.77 -6.04
N ILE A 35 12.52 -30.06 -6.36
CA ILE A 35 11.26 -30.76 -6.64
C ILE A 35 10.39 -30.78 -5.38
N PHE A 36 10.98 -31.06 -4.22
CA PHE A 36 10.27 -31.08 -2.94
C PHE A 36 9.69 -29.71 -2.58
N ALA A 37 10.48 -28.64 -2.71
CA ALA A 37 10.01 -27.28 -2.46
C ALA A 37 8.85 -26.88 -3.39
N VAL A 38 8.93 -27.23 -4.68
CA VAL A 38 7.87 -27.00 -5.66
C VAL A 38 6.60 -27.78 -5.30
N TYR A 39 6.74 -29.04 -4.86
CA TYR A 39 5.63 -29.89 -4.44
C TYR A 39 4.93 -29.36 -3.18
N GLU A 40 5.68 -29.01 -2.14
CA GLU A 40 5.16 -28.42 -0.89
C GLU A 40 4.44 -27.08 -1.12
N ASN A 41 4.97 -26.24 -2.01
CA ASN A 41 4.33 -24.97 -2.36
C ASN A 41 2.99 -25.18 -3.07
N GLN A 42 2.86 -26.20 -3.92
CA GLN A 42 1.59 -26.54 -4.57
C GLN A 42 0.54 -27.04 -3.55
N LEU A 43 0.96 -27.90 -2.63
CA LEU A 43 0.09 -28.36 -1.54
C LEU A 43 -0.37 -27.20 -0.67
N THR A 44 0.54 -26.32 -0.30
CA THR A 44 0.23 -25.15 0.52
C THR A 44 -0.75 -24.21 -0.19
N ALA A 45 -0.54 -23.95 -1.49
CA ALA A 45 -1.40 -23.09 -2.29
C ALA A 45 -2.82 -23.64 -2.49
N THR A 46 -2.99 -24.96 -2.45
CA THR A 46 -4.28 -25.63 -2.69
C THR A 46 -4.87 -26.27 -1.43
N GLU A 47 -4.40 -25.88 -0.24
CA GLU A 47 -4.84 -26.45 1.05
C GLU A 47 -4.71 -28.00 1.10
N GLY A 48 -3.76 -28.55 0.34
CA GLY A 48 -3.43 -29.97 0.21
C GLY A 48 -4.20 -30.73 -0.87
N PHE A 49 -5.09 -30.07 -1.62
CA PHE A 49 -5.99 -30.75 -2.57
C PHE A 49 -5.37 -31.07 -3.93
N HIS A 50 -4.36 -30.31 -4.38
CA HIS A 50 -3.72 -30.53 -5.68
C HIS A 50 -2.19 -30.38 -5.60
N ALA A 51 -1.48 -31.35 -6.17
CA ALA A 51 -0.07 -31.24 -6.50
C ALA A 51 0.25 -32.15 -7.70
N GLN A 52 1.10 -31.69 -8.61
CA GLN A 52 1.69 -32.52 -9.65
C GLN A 52 3.20 -32.58 -9.48
N LEU A 53 3.70 -33.79 -9.72
CA LEU A 53 5.11 -34.02 -9.99
C LEU A 53 5.45 -33.55 -11.43
N PRO A 54 6.69 -33.09 -11.68
CA PRO A 54 7.19 -32.86 -13.04
C PRO A 54 6.99 -34.09 -13.93
N ALA A 55 6.88 -33.92 -15.25
CA ALA A 55 6.79 -35.06 -16.15
C ALA A 55 8.10 -35.87 -16.14
N GLU A 56 8.02 -37.19 -16.04
CA GLU A 56 9.18 -38.09 -16.17
C GLU A 56 9.97 -37.84 -17.47
N PRO A 57 11.32 -37.90 -17.46
CA PRO A 57 12.15 -38.77 -16.63
C PRO A 57 13.06 -38.05 -15.60
N ASP A 58 12.74 -36.82 -15.19
CA ASP A 58 13.62 -35.98 -14.36
C ASP A 58 13.45 -36.16 -12.82
N ILE A 59 12.73 -37.19 -12.36
CA ILE A 59 12.47 -37.42 -10.92
C ILE A 59 13.39 -38.54 -10.40
N PRO A 60 14.29 -38.26 -9.46
CA PRO A 60 15.07 -39.29 -8.75
C PRO A 60 14.16 -40.25 -7.99
N ASP A 61 14.49 -41.55 -7.98
CA ASP A 61 13.72 -42.60 -7.29
C ASP A 61 13.45 -42.28 -5.81
N GLU A 62 14.38 -41.56 -5.18
CA GLU A 62 14.34 -41.13 -3.78
C GLU A 62 13.23 -40.10 -3.49
N CYS A 63 12.77 -39.33 -4.49
CA CYS A 63 11.66 -38.39 -4.33
C CYS A 63 10.30 -39.09 -4.13
N TYR A 64 10.14 -40.31 -4.65
CA TYR A 64 8.91 -41.10 -4.51
C TYR A 64 8.69 -41.64 -3.09
N ASP A 65 9.72 -41.66 -2.25
CA ASP A 65 9.60 -42.08 -0.85
C ASP A 65 8.89 -41.01 0.01
N TRP A 66 8.93 -39.73 -0.40
CA TRP A 66 8.44 -38.58 0.40
C TRP A 66 7.22 -37.89 -0.21
N ILE A 67 6.96 -38.11 -1.51
CA ILE A 67 5.87 -37.51 -2.27
C ILE A 67 4.81 -38.58 -2.55
N MET A 68 3.63 -38.47 -1.93
CA MET A 68 2.54 -39.48 -2.01
C MET A 68 1.25 -38.98 -2.70
N PRO A 69 1.27 -38.61 -4.00
CA PRO A 69 0.04 -38.51 -4.77
C PRO A 69 -0.56 -39.92 -4.85
N ASP A 70 -1.71 -40.12 -4.21
CA ASP A 70 -2.39 -41.41 -4.20
C ASP A 70 -3.05 -41.62 -5.57
N GLU A 71 -2.89 -42.79 -6.19
CA GLU A 71 -3.64 -43.09 -7.40
C GLU A 71 -5.15 -42.93 -7.11
N VAL A 72 -5.83 -42.18 -7.96
CA VAL A 72 -7.26 -41.89 -7.85
C VAL A 72 -8.09 -43.19 -7.76
N ASP A 73 -7.59 -44.26 -8.39
CA ASP A 73 -8.18 -45.59 -8.41
C ASP A 73 -7.74 -46.51 -7.25
N SER A 74 -6.94 -46.01 -6.30
CA SER A 74 -6.48 -46.81 -5.16
C SER A 74 -7.66 -47.24 -4.29
N LYS A 75 -7.58 -48.47 -3.75
CA LYS A 75 -8.60 -49.02 -2.85
C LYS A 75 -8.84 -48.12 -1.62
N TRP A 76 -7.83 -47.36 -1.22
CA TRP A 76 -7.88 -46.43 -0.10
C TRP A 76 -8.59 -45.12 -0.48
N SER A 77 -8.27 -44.52 -1.63
CA SER A 77 -8.96 -43.36 -2.20
C SER A 77 -10.46 -43.62 -2.34
N ILE A 78 -10.84 -44.78 -2.90
CA ILE A 78 -12.25 -45.17 -3.06
C ILE A 78 -12.95 -45.34 -1.71
N LYS A 79 -12.27 -45.96 -0.73
CA LYS A 79 -12.82 -46.15 0.62
C LYS A 79 -13.03 -44.81 1.33
N ALA A 80 -12.07 -43.89 1.21
CA ALA A 80 -12.12 -42.56 1.79
C ALA A 80 -13.23 -41.70 1.16
N ALA A 81 -13.39 -41.72 -0.17
CA ALA A 81 -14.44 -41.00 -0.89
C ALA A 81 -15.85 -41.45 -0.46
N ASN A 82 -16.07 -42.77 -0.40
CA ASN A 82 -17.35 -43.32 0.05
C ASN A 82 -17.65 -43.00 1.52
N ALA A 83 -16.62 -43.04 2.39
CA ALA A 83 -16.76 -42.65 3.79
C ALA A 83 -17.09 -41.16 3.95
N ALA A 84 -16.45 -40.28 3.18
CA ALA A 84 -16.71 -38.84 3.20
C ALA A 84 -18.14 -38.50 2.78
N ILE A 85 -18.62 -39.09 1.68
CA ILE A 85 -19.99 -38.87 1.20
C ILE A 85 -21.02 -39.42 2.19
N LYS A 86 -20.78 -40.62 2.73
CA LYS A 86 -21.67 -41.20 3.75
C LYS A 86 -21.78 -40.27 4.96
N LYS A 87 -20.66 -39.77 5.49
CA LYS A 87 -20.65 -38.84 6.62
C LYS A 87 -21.34 -37.52 6.28
N PHE A 88 -21.10 -36.97 5.10
CA PHE A 88 -21.78 -35.75 4.65
C PHE A 88 -23.31 -35.93 4.58
N ASN A 89 -23.77 -37.04 4.00
CA ASN A 89 -25.20 -37.35 3.90
C ASN A 89 -25.85 -37.56 5.28
N GLU A 90 -25.18 -38.27 6.19
CA GLU A 90 -25.62 -38.41 7.59
C GLU A 90 -25.74 -37.05 8.30
N LEU A 91 -24.80 -36.13 8.06
CA LEU A 91 -24.75 -34.83 8.72
C LEU A 91 -25.75 -33.80 8.14
N LYS A 92 -25.98 -33.83 6.83
CA LYS A 92 -26.80 -32.82 6.12
C LYS A 92 -28.19 -33.31 5.73
N GLY A 93 -28.49 -34.59 5.92
CA GLY A 93 -29.75 -35.19 5.47
C GLY A 93 -29.90 -35.19 3.95
N SER A 94 -28.78 -35.28 3.22
CA SER A 94 -28.73 -35.29 1.75
C SER A 94 -28.60 -36.72 1.18
N ASP A 95 -28.88 -36.89 -0.12
CA ASP A 95 -28.65 -38.13 -0.88
C ASP A 95 -27.64 -37.90 -2.01
N LEU A 96 -26.43 -37.47 -1.64
CA LEU A 96 -25.34 -37.27 -2.60
C LEU A 96 -24.73 -38.63 -3.00
N LYS A 97 -24.54 -38.87 -4.29
CA LYS A 97 -23.94 -40.09 -4.84
C LYS A 97 -22.62 -39.79 -5.52
N LEU A 98 -21.57 -40.57 -5.22
CA LEU A 98 -20.29 -40.49 -5.92
C LEU A 98 -20.48 -40.91 -7.37
N ILE A 99 -20.00 -40.09 -8.30
CA ILE A 99 -19.90 -40.45 -9.72
C ILE A 99 -18.46 -40.83 -10.05
N ASP A 100 -17.51 -39.98 -9.66
CA ASP A 100 -16.11 -40.12 -10.02
C ASP A 100 -15.20 -39.43 -9.01
N ILE A 101 -13.98 -39.92 -8.84
CA ILE A 101 -12.93 -39.24 -8.08
C ILE A 101 -12.06 -38.54 -9.11
N LYS A 102 -11.93 -37.21 -9.01
CA LYS A 102 -11.17 -36.38 -9.96
C LYS A 102 -9.71 -36.22 -9.57
N ASP A 103 -9.44 -36.23 -8.27
CA ASP A 103 -8.10 -36.11 -7.73
C ASP A 103 -8.04 -36.71 -6.31
N SER A 104 -6.89 -37.24 -5.93
CA SER A 104 -6.66 -37.85 -4.61
C SER A 104 -5.24 -37.58 -4.15
N ASN A 105 -5.11 -37.05 -2.94
CA ASN A 105 -3.83 -36.91 -2.26
C ASN A 105 -3.94 -37.44 -0.82
N SER A 106 -2.86 -37.99 -0.28
CA SER A 106 -2.88 -38.52 1.07
C SER A 106 -1.63 -38.19 1.88
N GLN A 107 -1.84 -38.03 3.19
CA GLN A 107 -0.78 -37.81 4.15
C GLN A 107 -0.83 -38.89 5.22
N MET A 108 0.29 -39.56 5.44
CA MET A 108 0.43 -40.57 6.50
C MET A 108 0.70 -39.89 7.84
N VAL A 109 -0.12 -40.22 8.83
CA VAL A 109 0.01 -39.83 10.25
C VAL A 109 -0.18 -41.09 11.11
N ALA A 110 -0.75 -41.00 12.32
CA ALA A 110 -1.24 -42.17 13.08
C ALA A 110 -2.49 -42.84 12.42
N GLY A 111 -2.56 -42.83 11.08
CA GLY A 111 -3.69 -43.06 10.20
C GLY A 111 -3.40 -42.40 8.84
N PHE A 112 -4.42 -42.21 7.99
CA PHE A 112 -4.30 -41.51 6.72
C PHE A 112 -5.26 -40.33 6.65
N ILE A 113 -4.77 -39.14 6.28
CA ILE A 113 -5.63 -38.01 5.91
C ILE A 113 -5.69 -37.97 4.39
N HIS A 114 -6.89 -38.10 3.83
CA HIS A 114 -7.12 -37.99 2.39
C HIS A 114 -7.70 -36.61 2.04
N PHE A 115 -7.19 -36.03 0.98
CA PHE A 115 -7.68 -34.82 0.31
C PHE A 115 -8.21 -35.24 -1.05
N LEU A 116 -9.52 -35.11 -1.26
CA LEU A 116 -10.21 -35.71 -2.39
C LEU A 116 -10.95 -34.63 -3.17
N THR A 117 -10.87 -34.69 -4.49
CA THR A 117 -11.77 -33.95 -5.38
C THR A 117 -12.78 -34.95 -5.96
N LEU A 118 -14.05 -34.79 -5.63
CA LEU A 118 -15.12 -35.74 -5.90
C LEU A 118 -16.17 -35.14 -6.84
N GLN A 119 -16.49 -35.83 -7.92
CA GLN A 119 -17.67 -35.53 -8.72
C GLN A 119 -18.85 -36.31 -8.15
N CYS A 120 -19.90 -35.60 -7.74
CA CYS A 120 -21.07 -36.18 -7.09
C CYS A 120 -22.36 -35.72 -7.77
N SER A 121 -23.42 -36.52 -7.67
CA SER A 121 -24.78 -36.16 -8.10
C SER A 121 -25.76 -36.17 -6.94
N ASP A 122 -26.72 -35.25 -6.97
CA ASP A 122 -27.89 -35.19 -6.09
C ASP A 122 -29.17 -35.78 -6.74
N GLY A 123 -29.04 -36.44 -7.91
CA GLY A 123 -30.16 -36.98 -8.69
C GLY A 123 -30.70 -36.04 -9.78
N HIS A 124 -30.35 -34.75 -9.76
CA HIS A 124 -30.76 -33.77 -10.78
C HIS A 124 -29.57 -33.14 -11.52
N MET A 125 -28.52 -32.78 -10.79
CA MET A 125 -27.32 -32.15 -11.32
C MET A 125 -26.06 -32.88 -10.83
N THR A 126 -24.94 -32.59 -11.50
CA THR A 126 -23.61 -33.05 -11.11
C THR A 126 -22.78 -31.87 -10.64
N HIS A 127 -22.13 -32.03 -9.50
CA HIS A 127 -21.33 -31.01 -8.83
C HIS A 127 -19.98 -31.60 -8.43
N ILE A 128 -18.98 -30.73 -8.28
CA ILE A 128 -17.63 -31.13 -7.85
C ILE A 128 -17.40 -30.61 -6.45
N TYR A 129 -16.90 -31.47 -5.57
CA TYR A 129 -16.67 -31.23 -4.16
C TYR A 129 -15.22 -31.52 -3.78
N GLU A 130 -14.70 -30.79 -2.81
CA GLU A 130 -13.45 -31.07 -2.12
C GLU A 130 -13.76 -31.67 -0.75
N ALA A 131 -13.17 -32.81 -0.43
CA ALA A 131 -13.35 -33.49 0.84
C ALA A 131 -12.01 -33.82 1.51
N LYS A 132 -11.87 -33.45 2.80
CA LYS A 132 -10.74 -33.84 3.65
C LYS A 132 -11.26 -34.80 4.72
N ILE A 133 -10.76 -36.03 4.74
CA ILE A 133 -11.22 -37.08 5.67
C ILE A 133 -10.04 -37.80 6.31
N TYR A 134 -10.12 -38.01 7.63
CA TYR A 134 -9.18 -38.83 8.37
C TYR A 134 -9.69 -40.26 8.55
N MET A 135 -8.80 -41.19 8.22
CA MET A 135 -9.00 -42.63 8.23
C MET A 135 -7.98 -43.25 9.20
N PRO A 136 -8.34 -43.48 10.48
CA PRO A 136 -7.45 -44.13 11.42
C PRO A 136 -7.24 -45.61 11.06
N ILE A 137 -6.11 -46.19 11.48
CA ILE A 137 -5.81 -47.62 11.28
C ILE A 137 -6.85 -48.50 12.00
N THR A 138 -7.30 -48.05 13.17
CA THR A 138 -8.39 -48.66 13.94
C THR A 138 -9.31 -47.56 14.49
N GLY A 139 -10.62 -47.71 14.33
CA GLY A 139 -11.62 -46.74 14.78
C GLY A 139 -12.49 -46.15 13.67
N ASP A 140 -13.33 -45.18 14.02
CA ASP A 140 -14.24 -44.51 13.10
C ASP A 140 -13.55 -43.39 12.33
N CYS A 141 -13.93 -43.23 11.06
CA CYS A 141 -13.46 -42.11 10.21
C CYS A 141 -14.03 -40.76 10.65
N GLU A 142 -13.24 -39.71 10.48
CA GLU A 142 -13.60 -38.33 10.83
C GLU A 142 -13.53 -37.42 9.61
N LEU A 143 -14.65 -36.79 9.24
CA LEU A 143 -14.74 -35.87 8.11
C LEU A 143 -14.39 -34.45 8.57
N TYR A 144 -13.31 -33.89 8.02
CA TYR A 144 -12.85 -32.54 8.33
C TYR A 144 -13.44 -31.51 7.37
N ILE A 145 -13.36 -31.73 6.07
CA ILE A 145 -13.83 -30.78 5.05
C ILE A 145 -14.73 -31.50 4.07
N PHE A 146 -15.84 -30.85 3.69
CA PHE A 146 -16.65 -31.25 2.53
C PHE A 146 -17.35 -30.00 1.99
N ARG A 147 -16.86 -29.45 0.87
CA ARG A 147 -17.32 -28.18 0.30
C ARG A 147 -17.35 -28.23 -1.24
N PRO A 148 -18.10 -27.37 -1.94
CA PRO A 148 -17.95 -27.22 -3.38
C PRO A 148 -16.48 -26.93 -3.75
N ALA A 149 -15.98 -27.56 -4.81
CA ALA A 149 -14.57 -27.46 -5.16
C ALA A 149 -14.16 -26.00 -5.42
N LYS A 150 -13.11 -25.55 -4.73
CA LYS A 150 -12.57 -24.19 -4.78
C LYS A 150 -11.45 -24.11 -5.80
N TYR A 151 -10.70 -25.20 -6.00
CA TYR A 151 -9.46 -25.22 -6.76
C TYR A 151 -9.53 -26.09 -8.04
N TRP A 152 -10.73 -26.56 -8.42
CA TRP A 152 -10.96 -27.38 -9.62
C TRP A 152 -11.77 -26.64 -10.71
N PRO A 153 -11.41 -26.75 -12.01
CA PRO A 153 -10.27 -27.48 -12.56
C PRO A 153 -8.95 -26.76 -12.29
N TRP A 154 -7.89 -27.53 -12.06
CA TRP A 154 -6.59 -26.98 -11.71
C TRP A 154 -6.00 -26.21 -12.91
N PRO A 155 -5.76 -24.88 -12.81
CA PRO A 155 -5.28 -24.10 -13.94
C PRO A 155 -3.82 -24.43 -14.23
N SER A 156 -3.52 -24.94 -15.43
CA SER A 156 -2.17 -25.24 -15.92
C SER A 156 -1.19 -24.05 -15.83
N LYS A 157 -1.74 -22.83 -15.69
CA LYS A 157 -0.99 -21.58 -15.52
C LYS A 157 -0.30 -21.47 -14.15
N LEU A 158 -0.85 -22.08 -13.10
CA LEU A 158 -0.25 -22.10 -11.76
C LEU A 158 1.06 -22.90 -11.74
N ILE A 159 1.15 -23.96 -12.56
CA ILE A 159 2.36 -24.77 -12.75
C ILE A 159 3.46 -23.93 -13.42
N THR A 160 3.10 -23.13 -14.43
CA THR A 160 4.03 -22.21 -15.09
C THR A 160 4.51 -21.13 -14.13
N ASP A 161 3.62 -20.61 -13.28
CA ASP A 161 3.94 -19.56 -12.32
C ASP A 161 4.81 -20.09 -11.16
N ILE A 162 4.64 -21.35 -10.72
CA ILE A 162 5.49 -21.98 -9.68
C ILE A 162 6.84 -22.43 -10.25
N GLN A 163 6.90 -22.94 -11.48
CA GLN A 163 8.18 -23.13 -12.18
C GLN A 163 8.87 -21.77 -12.44
N ALA A 164 8.09 -20.71 -12.61
CA ALA A 164 8.58 -19.33 -12.66
C ALA A 164 8.81 -18.68 -11.28
N MET A 165 8.58 -19.37 -10.16
CA MET A 165 9.03 -18.90 -8.83
C MET A 165 10.54 -19.08 -8.65
N GLY A 166 11.21 -19.76 -9.59
CA GLY A 166 12.64 -19.64 -9.84
C GLY A 166 13.01 -18.64 -10.96
N CYS A 167 12.04 -17.88 -11.49
CA CYS A 167 12.28 -16.93 -12.57
C CYS A 167 12.40 -15.52 -11.99
N ASP A 168 13.58 -14.94 -12.22
CA ASP A 168 13.85 -13.52 -12.06
C ASP A 168 12.65 -12.66 -12.45
N SER A 169 12.44 -11.57 -11.70
CA SER A 169 11.55 -10.50 -12.12
C SER A 169 11.96 -10.06 -13.53
N ASP A 170 11.22 -10.50 -14.55
CA ASP A 170 11.53 -10.14 -15.92
C ASP A 170 11.24 -8.65 -16.10
N LYS A 171 12.26 -7.81 -15.88
CA LYS A 171 12.23 -6.34 -15.97
C LYS A 171 12.24 -5.87 -17.43
N SER A 172 11.81 -6.71 -18.36
CA SER A 172 11.85 -6.50 -19.81
C SER A 172 11.12 -5.26 -20.30
N PHE A 173 10.25 -4.65 -19.48
CA PHE A 173 9.60 -3.38 -19.79
C PHE A 173 10.53 -2.15 -19.73
N SER A 174 11.67 -2.26 -19.04
CA SER A 174 12.61 -1.15 -18.82
C SER A 174 14.00 -1.56 -19.29
N SER A 175 14.49 -0.94 -20.37
CA SER A 175 15.86 -1.19 -20.84
C SER A 175 16.91 -0.58 -19.92
N ASN A 176 16.54 0.42 -19.11
CA ASN A 176 17.42 1.04 -18.13
C ASN A 176 16.77 1.11 -16.74
N TYR A 177 17.43 0.63 -15.68
CA TYR A 177 16.93 0.65 -14.31
C TYR A 177 18.06 0.54 -13.28
N MET A 178 17.73 0.89 -12.03
CA MET A 178 18.52 0.59 -10.84
C MET A 178 17.58 0.17 -9.72
N VAL A 179 17.75 -1.02 -9.18
CA VAL A 179 16.96 -1.54 -8.07
C VAL A 179 17.89 -1.89 -6.91
N LEU A 180 17.59 -1.34 -5.74
CA LEU A 180 18.30 -1.65 -4.50
C LEU A 180 17.51 -2.69 -3.71
N ASN A 181 18.18 -3.75 -3.26
CA ASN A 181 17.62 -4.80 -2.40
C ASN A 181 18.26 -4.75 -1.00
N PRO A 182 17.71 -3.97 -0.05
CA PRO A 182 18.32 -3.78 1.26
C PRO A 182 18.47 -5.07 2.08
N GLU A 183 17.63 -6.07 1.84
CA GLU A 183 17.62 -7.34 2.55
C GLU A 183 18.90 -8.16 2.30
N GLU A 184 19.45 -8.08 1.08
CA GLU A 184 20.65 -8.82 0.68
C GLU A 184 21.97 -8.14 1.12
N VAL A 185 21.89 -6.93 1.66
CA VAL A 185 23.08 -6.16 2.04
C VAL A 185 23.66 -6.68 3.36
N GLY A 186 24.91 -7.17 3.37
CA GLY A 186 25.65 -7.48 4.60
C GLY A 186 26.27 -6.25 5.28
N LEU A 187 26.71 -6.39 6.54
CA LEU A 187 27.45 -5.33 7.27
C LEU A 187 28.77 -4.97 6.57
N PHE A 188 29.48 -5.97 6.04
CA PHE A 188 30.71 -5.77 5.30
C PHE A 188 30.48 -5.05 3.96
N ASP A 189 29.34 -5.31 3.31
CA ASP A 189 28.96 -4.60 2.08
C ASP A 189 28.75 -3.12 2.33
N LEU A 190 28.05 -2.78 3.42
CA LEU A 190 27.81 -1.41 3.88
C LEU A 190 29.12 -0.63 4.12
N ILE A 191 30.06 -1.22 4.86
CA ILE A 191 31.37 -0.62 5.13
C ILE A 191 32.14 -0.45 3.82
N ASN A 192 32.18 -1.49 2.99
CA ASN A 192 32.90 -1.46 1.72
C ASN A 192 32.32 -0.46 0.72
N MET A 193 31.04 -0.07 0.84
CA MET A 193 30.42 0.93 -0.03
C MET A 193 31.00 2.33 0.16
N LEU A 194 31.52 2.62 1.37
CA LEU A 194 32.19 3.88 1.68
C LEU A 194 33.58 4.00 1.03
N PHE A 195 34.23 2.87 0.74
CA PHE A 195 35.63 2.82 0.28
C PHE A 195 35.81 2.39 -1.17
N SER A 196 34.87 1.66 -1.77
CA SER A 196 34.96 1.15 -3.15
C SER A 196 33.90 1.78 -4.06
N SER A 197 34.30 2.17 -5.28
CA SER A 197 33.41 2.73 -6.31
C SER A 197 32.64 1.67 -7.10
N ASN A 198 33.06 0.40 -7.06
CA ASN A 198 32.40 -0.70 -7.75
C ASN A 198 31.21 -1.22 -6.94
N ILE A 199 30.04 -0.61 -7.13
CA ILE A 199 28.80 -0.97 -6.43
C ILE A 199 27.89 -1.87 -7.28
N GLU A 200 27.91 -1.73 -8.60
CA GLU A 200 26.99 -2.42 -9.53
C GLU A 200 27.29 -3.91 -9.70
N LYS A 201 28.46 -4.38 -9.25
CA LYS A 201 28.82 -5.80 -9.23
C LYS A 201 28.39 -6.51 -7.95
N ARG A 202 27.59 -5.88 -7.10
CA ARG A 202 27.21 -6.42 -5.79
C ARG A 202 25.78 -6.93 -5.82
N LYS A 203 25.54 -8.03 -5.12
CA LYS A 203 24.24 -8.74 -5.10
C LYS A 203 23.04 -7.83 -4.84
N PHE A 204 23.20 -6.82 -3.98
CA PHE A 204 22.12 -5.92 -3.58
C PHE A 204 21.81 -4.76 -4.54
N VAL A 205 22.61 -4.55 -5.59
CA VAL A 205 22.34 -3.54 -6.62
C VAL A 205 22.15 -4.25 -7.94
N ASP A 206 20.93 -4.19 -8.45
CA ASP A 206 20.62 -4.69 -9.78
C ASP A 206 20.43 -3.50 -10.73
N SER A 207 21.39 -3.30 -11.63
CA SER A 207 21.40 -2.20 -12.60
C SER A 207 21.78 -2.65 -14.00
N SER A 208 21.21 -1.98 -14.99
CA SER A 208 21.50 -2.17 -16.42
C SER A 208 22.68 -1.34 -16.94
N GLU A 209 23.08 -0.29 -16.22
CA GLU A 209 24.22 0.57 -16.57
C GLU A 209 25.39 0.41 -15.60
N VAL A 210 26.60 0.67 -16.13
CA VAL A 210 27.85 0.77 -15.37
C VAL A 210 28.26 2.24 -15.27
N GLU A 211 27.69 2.99 -14.33
CA GLU A 211 28.08 4.37 -14.04
C GLU A 211 29.14 4.43 -12.92
N GLU A 212 30.26 5.13 -13.18
CA GLU A 212 31.19 5.48 -12.12
C GLU A 212 30.50 6.36 -11.07
N GLN A 213 30.27 5.79 -9.89
CA GLN A 213 29.56 6.50 -8.82
C GLN A 213 30.50 7.41 -8.02
N ASP A 214 30.26 8.73 -8.12
CA ASP A 214 30.86 9.72 -7.24
C ASP A 214 30.60 9.37 -5.75
N PHE A 215 31.55 9.71 -4.88
CA PHE A 215 31.49 9.45 -3.44
C PHE A 215 30.16 9.92 -2.82
N TRP A 216 29.64 11.07 -3.23
CA TRP A 216 28.38 11.59 -2.69
C TRP A 216 27.16 10.72 -3.04
N ARG A 217 27.13 10.11 -4.22
CA ARG A 217 26.08 9.14 -4.58
C ARG A 217 26.16 7.89 -3.73
N ARG A 218 27.38 7.37 -3.54
CA ARG A 218 27.63 6.21 -2.67
C ARG A 218 27.24 6.48 -1.23
N TRP A 219 27.55 7.67 -0.73
CA TRP A 219 27.17 8.13 0.60
C TRP A 219 25.64 8.24 0.78
N ILE A 220 24.94 8.72 -0.25
CA ILE A 220 23.47 8.81 -0.24
C ILE A 220 22.84 7.41 -0.23
N MET A 221 23.30 6.50 -1.08
CA MET A 221 22.84 5.11 -1.07
C MET A 221 23.15 4.44 0.26
N PHE A 222 24.29 4.75 0.87
CA PHE A 222 24.66 4.24 2.20
C PHE A 222 23.64 4.68 3.25
N ILE A 223 23.34 5.97 3.32
CA ILE A 223 22.34 6.49 4.25
C ILE A 223 20.98 5.85 4.00
N SER A 224 20.53 5.79 2.73
CA SER A 224 19.26 5.18 2.34
C SER A 224 19.17 3.73 2.83
N ILE A 225 20.17 2.88 2.52
CA ILE A 225 20.18 1.47 2.92
C ILE A 225 20.25 1.32 4.46
N VAL A 226 21.05 2.14 5.14
CA VAL A 226 21.13 2.12 6.62
C VAL A 226 19.77 2.46 7.25
N VAL A 227 19.11 3.50 6.76
CA VAL A 227 17.77 3.90 7.24
C VAL A 227 16.76 2.79 6.95
N GLN A 228 16.74 2.23 5.74
CA GLN A 228 15.86 1.11 5.39
C GLN A 228 16.09 -0.10 6.28
N LYS A 229 17.35 -0.50 6.52
CA LYS A 229 17.66 -1.61 7.46
C LYS A 229 17.20 -1.32 8.88
N LEU A 230 17.39 -0.10 9.37
CA LEU A 230 16.91 0.29 10.70
C LEU A 230 15.38 0.22 10.77
N LEU A 231 14.68 0.73 9.76
CA LEU A 231 13.22 0.67 9.67
C LEU A 231 12.72 -0.78 9.64
N LEU A 232 13.28 -1.62 8.77
CA LEU A 232 12.92 -3.05 8.68
C LEU A 232 13.20 -3.80 9.99
N PHE A 233 14.34 -3.52 10.65
CA PHE A 233 14.67 -4.10 11.95
C PHE A 233 13.64 -3.75 13.03
N PHE A 234 13.13 -2.51 13.00
CA PHE A 234 12.12 -2.03 13.95
C PHE A 234 10.67 -2.16 13.44
N ALA A 235 10.42 -2.77 12.27
CA ALA A 235 9.11 -2.77 11.63
C ALA A 235 8.00 -3.35 12.51
N LYS A 236 8.20 -4.59 13.01
CA LYS A 236 7.24 -5.24 13.92
C LYS A 236 7.06 -4.47 15.24
N PRO A 237 8.13 -4.10 15.98
CA PRO A 237 7.99 -3.26 17.17
C PRO A 237 7.25 -1.94 16.94
N MET A 238 7.54 -1.26 15.84
CA MET A 238 6.96 0.03 15.49
C MET A 238 5.47 -0.09 15.18
N SER A 239 5.07 -1.10 14.39
CA SER A 239 3.67 -1.37 14.08
C SER A 239 2.84 -1.73 15.33
N ILE A 240 3.39 -2.56 16.23
CA ILE A 240 2.75 -2.90 17.52
C ILE A 240 2.60 -1.64 18.38
N PHE A 241 3.65 -0.84 18.49
CA PHE A 241 3.64 0.40 19.26
C PHE A 241 2.62 1.41 18.71
N GLY A 242 2.57 1.58 17.39
CA GLY A 242 1.59 2.43 16.71
C GLY A 242 0.16 1.98 17.00
N SER A 243 -0.13 0.69 16.80
CA SER A 243 -1.44 0.10 17.09
C SER A 243 -1.84 0.27 18.56
N ALA A 244 -0.90 0.11 19.50
CA ALA A 244 -1.16 0.29 20.92
C ALA A 244 -1.45 1.75 21.29
N ILE A 245 -0.69 2.70 20.74
CA ILE A 245 -0.94 4.12 20.93
C ILE A 245 -2.31 4.51 20.37
N GLU A 246 -2.62 4.13 19.13
CA GLU A 246 -3.91 4.45 18.52
C GLU A 246 -5.08 3.86 19.30
N PHE A 247 -4.97 2.59 19.70
CA PHE A 247 -5.98 1.96 20.54
C PHE A 247 -6.16 2.73 21.86
N PHE A 248 -5.07 3.10 22.54
CA PHE A 248 -5.13 3.84 23.80
C PHE A 248 -5.73 5.24 23.64
N LEU A 249 -5.36 5.97 22.59
CA LEU A 249 -5.90 7.30 22.30
C LEU A 249 -7.40 7.25 22.02
N ASN A 250 -7.85 6.27 21.24
CA ASN A 250 -9.27 6.06 20.96
C ASN A 250 -10.05 5.59 22.19
N LEU A 251 -9.47 4.71 23.01
CA LEU A 251 -10.05 4.26 24.28
C LEU A 251 -10.23 5.43 25.25
N LEU A 252 -9.25 6.32 25.35
CA LEU A 252 -9.36 7.54 26.15
C LEU A 252 -10.44 8.48 25.60
N SER A 253 -10.46 8.68 24.28
CA SER A 253 -11.41 9.58 23.61
C SER A 253 -12.86 9.15 23.85
N ILE A 254 -13.19 7.86 23.65
CA ILE A 254 -14.55 7.35 23.80
C ILE A 254 -15.02 7.27 25.26
N ASN A 255 -14.09 7.16 26.21
CA ASN A 255 -14.37 7.16 27.66
C ASN A 255 -14.18 8.55 28.31
N GLY A 256 -13.98 9.61 27.51
CA GLY A 256 -13.85 10.99 27.98
C GLY A 256 -12.41 11.42 28.28
N ASN A 257 -11.91 11.10 29.47
CA ASN A 257 -10.54 11.41 29.88
C ASN A 257 -9.96 10.29 30.75
N LEU A 258 -8.68 10.38 31.12
CA LEU A 258 -8.01 9.33 31.89
C LEU A 258 -8.70 9.03 33.24
N ALA A 259 -9.20 10.05 33.95
CA ALA A 259 -9.90 9.86 35.21
C ALA A 259 -11.25 9.17 35.00
N SER A 260 -12.00 9.58 33.97
CA SER A 260 -13.25 8.94 33.57
C SER A 260 -13.05 7.50 33.10
N LEU A 261 -11.96 7.21 32.38
CA LEU A 261 -11.60 5.84 31.97
C LEU A 261 -11.31 4.97 33.18
N LEU A 262 -10.51 5.44 34.14
CA LEU A 262 -10.22 4.70 35.38
C LEU A 262 -11.49 4.45 36.20
N LEU A 263 -12.40 5.43 36.27
CA LEU A 263 -13.68 5.27 36.95
C LEU A 263 -14.59 4.27 36.22
N ASN A 264 -14.67 4.34 34.89
CA ASN A 264 -15.42 3.38 34.08
C ASN A 264 -14.85 1.97 34.20
N LEU A 265 -13.52 1.83 34.34
CA LEU A 265 -12.84 0.55 34.57
C LEU A 265 -13.28 -0.06 35.90
N VAL A 266 -13.27 0.73 36.98
CA VAL A 266 -13.75 0.29 38.30
C VAL A 266 -15.24 -0.05 38.28
N GLN A 267 -16.04 0.66 37.49
CA GLN A 267 -17.48 0.42 37.37
C GLN A 267 -17.87 -0.68 36.35
N GLY A 268 -16.90 -1.26 35.62
CA GLY A 268 -17.18 -2.23 34.55
C GLY A 268 -17.94 -1.65 33.35
N LYS A 269 -17.86 -0.33 33.11
CA LYS A 269 -18.58 0.41 32.05
C LYS A 269 -17.66 0.91 30.92
N VAL A 270 -16.48 0.32 30.76
CA VAL A 270 -15.54 0.74 29.72
C VAL A 270 -16.13 0.45 28.35
N THR A 271 -16.23 1.48 27.53
CA THR A 271 -16.62 1.32 26.12
C THR A 271 -15.36 1.06 25.30
N MET A 272 -15.34 -0.03 24.55
CA MET A 272 -14.20 -0.40 23.70
C MET A 272 -14.27 0.31 22.36
N PRO A 273 -13.16 0.84 21.83
CA PRO A 273 -13.14 1.49 20.53
C PRO A 273 -13.30 0.46 19.40
N ASP A 274 -14.17 0.76 18.44
CA ASP A 274 -14.36 -0.03 17.22
C ASP A 274 -13.58 0.61 16.06
N LYS A 275 -12.60 -0.11 15.51
CA LYS A 275 -11.74 0.38 14.41
C LYS A 275 -12.50 0.77 13.15
N ASN A 276 -13.69 0.20 12.93
CA ASN A 276 -14.51 0.47 11.76
C ASN A 276 -15.54 1.58 11.99
N SER A 277 -15.57 2.17 13.18
CA SER A 277 -16.50 3.25 13.54
C SER A 277 -15.99 4.60 13.06
N ALA A 278 -16.94 5.49 12.73
CA ALA A 278 -16.67 6.91 12.48
C ALA A 278 -16.17 7.68 13.71
N SER A 279 -16.13 7.06 14.89
CA SER A 279 -15.52 7.63 16.10
C SER A 279 -14.06 7.24 16.29
N PHE A 280 -13.55 6.27 15.53
CA PHE A 280 -12.16 5.84 15.60
C PHE A 280 -11.29 6.71 14.70
N LEU A 281 -10.18 7.19 15.25
CA LEU A 281 -9.21 8.04 14.58
C LEU A 281 -7.87 7.34 14.47
N SER A 282 -7.21 7.48 13.33
CA SER A 282 -5.79 7.19 13.15
C SER A 282 -4.93 8.06 14.06
N PHE A 283 -3.63 7.79 14.13
CA PHE A 283 -2.68 8.69 14.79
C PHE A 283 -2.73 10.11 14.20
N VAL A 284 -2.89 10.23 12.87
CA VAL A 284 -2.98 11.52 12.17
C VAL A 284 -4.22 12.29 12.61
N GLY A 285 -5.37 11.62 12.68
CA GLY A 285 -6.63 12.20 13.17
C GLY A 285 -6.57 12.60 14.64
N ASN A 286 -5.84 11.84 15.46
CA ASN A 286 -5.60 12.20 16.86
C ASN A 286 -4.66 13.41 17.03
N VAL A 287 -3.73 13.62 16.11
CA VAL A 287 -2.88 14.81 16.08
C VAL A 287 -3.68 16.06 15.71
N ASP A 288 -4.55 15.98 14.70
CA ASP A 288 -5.42 17.09 14.28
C ASP A 288 -6.87 16.65 14.00
N GLN A 289 -7.71 16.79 15.02
CA GLN A 289 -9.13 16.41 15.01
C GLN A 289 -10.05 17.34 14.20
N ARG A 290 -9.53 18.41 13.56
CA ARG A 290 -10.38 19.36 12.82
C ARG A 290 -10.93 18.72 11.55
N VAL A 291 -12.25 18.65 11.42
CA VAL A 291 -12.90 18.10 10.21
C VAL A 291 -13.55 19.15 9.31
N LYS A 292 -13.88 20.33 9.85
CA LYS A 292 -14.60 21.36 9.09
C LYS A 292 -13.68 22.11 8.13
N LEU A 293 -14.17 22.38 6.92
CA LEU A 293 -13.55 23.35 6.00
C LEU A 293 -13.57 24.74 6.64
N ASP A 294 -12.60 25.57 6.28
CA ASP A 294 -12.54 26.94 6.77
C ASP A 294 -13.65 27.78 6.12
N SER A 295 -14.61 28.24 6.91
CA SER A 295 -15.76 29.01 6.42
C SER A 295 -15.39 30.34 5.75
N SER A 296 -14.17 30.84 5.97
CA SER A 296 -13.67 32.05 5.31
C SER A 296 -13.18 31.79 3.88
N ILE A 297 -12.93 30.54 3.50
CA ILE A 297 -12.47 30.15 2.17
C ILE A 297 -13.65 29.54 1.42
N LYS A 298 -14.14 30.27 0.42
CA LYS A 298 -15.34 29.90 -0.34
C LYS A 298 -14.96 29.25 -1.67
N PRO A 299 -15.83 28.42 -2.26
CA PRO A 299 -15.60 27.83 -3.58
C PRO A 299 -15.24 28.83 -4.70
N GLY A 300 -15.74 30.07 -4.62
CA GLY A 300 -15.38 31.15 -5.54
C GLY A 300 -13.94 31.68 -5.41
N ASP A 301 -13.20 31.28 -4.37
CA ASP A 301 -11.80 31.65 -4.16
C ASP A 301 -10.82 30.75 -4.96
N ASN A 302 -11.35 29.93 -5.87
CA ASN A 302 -10.64 29.08 -6.86
C ASN A 302 -9.46 28.30 -6.25
N GLU A 303 -8.22 28.68 -6.58
CA GLU A 303 -7.00 27.95 -6.18
C GLU A 303 -6.84 27.88 -4.66
N ARG A 304 -7.28 28.90 -3.92
CA ARG A 304 -7.23 28.90 -2.46
C ARG A 304 -8.22 27.90 -1.88
N TYR A 305 -9.41 27.81 -2.47
CA TYR A 305 -10.42 26.83 -2.08
C TYR A 305 -9.95 25.41 -2.33
N PHE A 306 -9.48 25.13 -3.56
CA PHE A 306 -8.98 23.80 -3.89
C PHE A 306 -7.76 23.43 -3.05
N GLY A 307 -6.82 24.34 -2.80
CA GLY A 307 -5.71 24.08 -1.89
C GLY A 307 -6.14 23.70 -0.46
N ALA A 308 -7.14 24.40 0.09
CA ALA A 308 -7.67 24.09 1.43
C ALA A 308 -8.48 22.78 1.45
N LEU A 309 -9.33 22.54 0.45
CA LEU A 309 -10.11 21.32 0.30
C LEU A 309 -9.19 20.11 0.11
N SER A 310 -8.23 20.21 -0.80
CA SER A 310 -7.21 19.20 -1.08
C SER A 310 -6.42 18.83 0.16
N MET A 311 -5.99 19.80 0.97
CA MET A 311 -5.29 19.49 2.20
C MET A 311 -6.17 18.73 3.20
N MET A 312 -7.42 19.17 3.37
CA MET A 312 -8.36 18.49 4.27
C MET A 312 -8.67 17.08 3.78
N ALA A 313 -8.81 16.88 2.46
CA ALA A 313 -8.95 15.57 1.84
C ALA A 313 -7.71 14.69 2.09
N SER A 314 -6.50 15.20 1.83
CA SER A 314 -5.26 14.46 2.07
C SER A 314 -5.06 14.07 3.54
N LYS A 315 -5.54 14.89 4.49
CA LYS A 315 -5.55 14.51 5.91
C LYS A 315 -6.57 13.42 6.21
N VAL A 316 -7.79 13.55 5.71
CA VAL A 316 -8.88 12.61 5.97
C VAL A 316 -8.63 11.24 5.31
N ALA A 317 -7.80 11.18 4.26
CA ALA A 317 -7.43 9.93 3.60
C ALA A 317 -6.75 8.90 4.52
N TYR A 318 -6.20 9.32 5.67
CA TYR A 318 -5.61 8.42 6.67
C TYR A 318 -6.64 7.69 7.53
N GLU A 319 -7.89 8.12 7.52
CA GLU A 319 -8.93 7.62 8.40
C GLU A 319 -9.68 6.43 7.80
N ASN A 320 -10.44 5.71 8.63
CA ASN A 320 -11.27 4.60 8.14
C ASN A 320 -12.45 5.09 7.28
N LYS A 321 -13.01 4.19 6.47
CA LYS A 321 -14.13 4.50 5.54
C LYS A 321 -15.31 5.19 6.22
N ALA A 322 -15.75 4.73 7.39
CA ALA A 322 -16.91 5.30 8.08
C ALA A 322 -16.66 6.74 8.55
N PHE A 323 -15.43 7.04 9.00
CA PHE A 323 -15.02 8.39 9.32
C PHE A 323 -15.01 9.29 8.08
N ILE A 324 -14.38 8.83 7.00
CA ILE A 324 -14.29 9.57 5.72
C ILE A 324 -15.69 9.91 5.21
N GLU A 325 -16.58 8.92 5.13
CA GLU A 325 -17.96 9.10 4.67
C GLU A 325 -18.72 10.12 5.53
N THR A 326 -18.54 10.04 6.85
CA THR A 326 -19.13 10.99 7.81
C THR A 326 -18.62 12.42 7.57
N VAL A 327 -17.31 12.60 7.38
CA VAL A 327 -16.73 13.93 7.13
C VAL A 327 -17.22 14.51 5.80
N VAL A 328 -17.12 13.74 4.72
CA VAL A 328 -17.52 14.20 3.38
C VAL A 328 -19.01 14.55 3.34
N THR A 329 -19.86 13.65 3.85
CA THR A 329 -21.33 13.81 3.75
C THR A 329 -21.87 14.80 4.78
N ASN A 330 -21.48 14.65 6.05
CA ASN A 330 -22.10 15.41 7.14
C ASN A 330 -21.41 16.75 7.39
N HIS A 331 -20.09 16.85 7.21
CA HIS A 331 -19.34 18.06 7.50
C HIS A 331 -19.07 18.92 6.26
N TRP A 332 -18.69 18.30 5.13
CA TRP A 332 -18.41 19.04 3.90
C TRP A 332 -19.63 19.22 3.01
N LYS A 333 -20.70 18.46 3.25
CA LYS A 333 -21.93 18.47 2.43
C LYS A 333 -21.67 18.09 0.98
N MET A 334 -20.69 17.20 0.77
CA MET A 334 -20.31 16.66 -0.53
C MET A 334 -20.79 15.22 -0.67
N GLU A 335 -20.81 14.69 -1.89
CA GLU A 335 -21.18 13.31 -2.16
C GLU A 335 -19.97 12.40 -2.01
N PHE A 336 -20.04 11.42 -1.10
CA PHE A 336 -19.00 10.40 -0.95
C PHE A 336 -19.17 9.32 -2.01
N LEU A 337 -18.16 9.13 -2.86
CA LEU A 337 -18.22 8.15 -3.96
C LEU A 337 -17.62 6.80 -3.56
N GLY A 338 -16.58 6.83 -2.71
CA GLY A 338 -16.03 5.61 -2.13
C GLY A 338 -14.63 5.78 -1.56
N SER A 339 -14.18 4.75 -0.83
CA SER A 339 -12.82 4.60 -0.33
C SER A 339 -12.38 3.18 -0.67
N TYR A 340 -11.18 3.04 -1.22
CA TYR A 340 -10.72 1.82 -1.86
C TYR A 340 -9.29 1.48 -1.48
N ASP A 341 -9.05 0.18 -1.34
CA ASP A 341 -7.74 -0.42 -1.21
C ASP A 341 -7.34 -1.03 -2.56
N TYR A 342 -6.09 -0.83 -2.97
CA TYR A 342 -5.56 -1.21 -4.26
C TYR A 342 -4.33 -2.11 -4.11
N TRP A 343 -4.20 -3.03 -5.05
CA TRP A 343 -3.15 -4.04 -5.07
C TRP A 343 -1.80 -3.48 -5.50
N ASN A 344 -0.73 -3.96 -4.87
CA ASN A 344 0.65 -3.73 -5.27
C ASN A 344 1.28 -5.09 -5.66
N ASP A 345 1.60 -5.27 -6.94
CA ASP A 345 2.14 -6.54 -7.47
C ASP A 345 3.48 -6.94 -6.84
N TYR A 346 4.27 -5.98 -6.37
CA TYR A 346 5.62 -6.21 -5.84
C TYR A 346 5.61 -6.58 -4.35
N GLN A 347 4.59 -6.11 -3.61
CA GLN A 347 4.41 -6.44 -2.19
C GLN A 347 3.37 -7.54 -1.97
N GLU A 348 2.61 -7.90 -3.01
CA GLU A 348 1.54 -8.90 -2.98
C GLU A 348 0.51 -8.64 -1.88
N LYS A 349 0.21 -7.35 -1.68
CA LYS A 349 -0.67 -6.82 -0.64
C LYS A 349 -1.43 -5.60 -1.13
N ALA A 350 -2.52 -5.29 -0.44
CA ALA A 350 -3.30 -4.08 -0.64
C ALA A 350 -2.68 -2.90 0.15
N THR A 351 -1.67 -2.25 -0.42
CA THR A 351 -0.89 -1.21 0.29
C THR A 351 -1.22 0.20 -0.14
N THR A 352 -1.97 0.37 -1.23
CA THR A 352 -2.35 1.70 -1.74
C THR A 352 -3.80 1.99 -1.43
N GLN A 353 -4.07 3.16 -0.87
CA GLN A 353 -5.43 3.57 -0.50
C GLN A 353 -5.75 4.95 -1.07
N ALA A 354 -6.97 5.11 -1.57
CA ALA A 354 -7.48 6.40 -1.97
C ALA A 354 -8.99 6.48 -1.73
N PHE A 355 -9.49 7.68 -1.52
CA PHE A 355 -10.92 7.94 -1.52
C PHE A 355 -11.27 9.01 -2.55
N ILE A 356 -12.53 8.95 -2.98
CA ILE A 356 -13.08 9.83 -4.00
C ILE A 356 -14.36 10.45 -3.46
N CYS A 357 -14.48 11.77 -3.61
CA CYS A 357 -15.71 12.49 -3.33
C CYS A 357 -16.05 13.47 -4.45
N TYR A 358 -17.29 13.94 -4.45
CA TYR A 358 -17.84 14.82 -5.46
C TYR A 358 -18.40 16.09 -4.82
N ASP A 359 -17.74 17.20 -5.10
CA ASP A 359 -18.17 18.54 -4.72
C ASP A 359 -19.07 19.12 -5.81
N LYS A 360 -20.38 19.11 -5.54
CA LYS A 360 -21.39 19.77 -6.39
C LYS A 360 -21.40 21.24 -6.04
N ASN A 361 -20.99 22.08 -6.98
CA ASN A 361 -20.86 23.51 -6.75
C ASN A 361 -21.53 24.33 -7.85
N GLU A 362 -22.10 25.49 -7.50
CA GLU A 362 -22.69 26.42 -8.47
C GLU A 362 -21.66 26.92 -9.50
N VAL A 363 -20.37 26.98 -9.13
CA VAL A 363 -19.29 27.44 -10.01
C VAL A 363 -18.82 26.32 -10.95
N GLN A 364 -18.37 25.20 -10.39
CA GLN A 364 -17.87 24.06 -11.16
C GLN A 364 -17.93 22.78 -10.31
N ASP A 365 -18.65 21.79 -10.82
CA ASP A 365 -18.65 20.45 -10.24
C ASP A 365 -17.24 19.84 -10.28
N THR A 366 -16.77 19.33 -9.14
CA THR A 366 -15.41 18.83 -9.01
C THR A 366 -15.37 17.48 -8.31
N ILE A 367 -14.74 16.49 -8.95
CA ILE A 367 -14.39 15.21 -8.33
C ILE A 367 -13.02 15.38 -7.64
N VAL A 368 -12.93 15.03 -6.36
CA VAL A 368 -11.67 15.04 -5.61
C VAL A 368 -11.21 13.60 -5.46
N VAL A 369 -10.01 13.30 -5.96
CA VAL A 369 -9.34 12.02 -5.74
C VAL A 369 -8.19 12.28 -4.78
N SER A 370 -8.26 11.67 -3.59
CA SER A 370 -7.28 11.86 -2.53
C SER A 370 -6.58 10.54 -2.21
N PHE A 371 -5.28 10.50 -2.51
CA PHE A 371 -4.42 9.39 -2.15
C PHE A 371 -3.95 9.53 -0.70
N ARG A 372 -3.99 8.42 0.04
CA ARG A 372 -3.43 8.33 1.38
C ARG A 372 -1.90 8.23 1.30
N GLY A 373 -1.21 8.84 2.27
CA GLY A 373 0.22 8.67 2.46
C GLY A 373 0.58 7.59 3.48
N THR A 374 1.86 7.53 3.82
CA THR A 374 2.42 6.56 4.78
C THR A 374 1.96 6.82 6.21
N GLU A 375 1.52 5.78 6.95
CA GLU A 375 1.26 5.94 8.39
C GLU A 375 2.55 6.19 9.16
N PRO A 376 2.51 6.97 10.25
CA PRO A 376 3.71 7.26 11.06
C PRO A 376 4.42 6.03 11.62
N PHE A 377 3.75 4.88 11.71
CA PHE A 377 4.27 3.63 12.28
C PHE A 377 4.37 2.47 11.27
N ASP A 378 4.27 2.76 9.98
CA ASP A 378 4.39 1.76 8.90
C ASP A 378 5.80 1.79 8.29
N ALA A 379 6.72 1.05 8.92
CA ALA A 379 8.12 1.04 8.51
C ALA A 379 8.33 0.59 7.06
N ASP A 380 7.49 -0.31 6.53
CA ASP A 380 7.60 -0.82 5.16
C ASP A 380 7.27 0.28 4.14
N ALA A 381 6.22 1.06 4.41
CA ALA A 381 5.88 2.22 3.60
C ALA A 381 6.94 3.33 3.70
N TRP A 382 7.52 3.57 4.88
CA TRP A 382 8.65 4.51 5.03
C TRP A 382 9.89 4.04 4.26
N CYS A 383 10.17 2.74 4.18
CA CYS A 383 11.28 2.23 3.37
C CYS A 383 11.13 2.61 1.90
N SER A 384 9.90 2.65 1.38
CA SER A 384 9.63 3.07 0.01
C SER A 384 9.95 4.56 -0.24
N ASP A 385 9.82 5.42 0.77
CA ASP A 385 10.18 6.84 0.67
C ASP A 385 11.71 7.08 0.71
N PHE A 386 12.45 6.14 1.31
CA PHE A 386 13.91 6.13 1.35
C PHE A 386 14.55 5.29 0.25
N ASP A 387 13.76 4.52 -0.49
CA ASP A 387 14.23 3.75 -1.64
C ASP A 387 14.78 4.71 -2.70
N LEU A 388 15.88 4.33 -3.33
CA LEU A 388 16.48 5.12 -4.43
C LEU A 388 16.33 4.39 -5.77
N SER A 389 15.59 3.27 -5.77
CA SER A 389 15.33 2.50 -6.97
C SER A 389 14.55 3.30 -7.99
N TRP A 390 14.89 3.14 -9.26
CA TRP A 390 14.22 3.79 -10.38
C TRP A 390 14.13 2.88 -11.59
N TYR A 391 13.13 3.16 -12.43
CA TYR A 391 13.00 2.57 -13.76
C TYR A 391 12.93 3.72 -14.78
N GLU A 392 13.63 3.59 -15.90
CA GLU A 392 13.48 4.51 -17.02
C GLU A 392 12.27 4.11 -17.84
N ILE A 393 11.28 5.00 -17.88
CA ILE A 393 10.10 4.81 -18.73
C ILE A 393 10.33 5.56 -20.04
N ASP A 394 10.19 4.86 -21.16
CA ASP A 394 10.37 5.46 -22.47
C ASP A 394 9.45 6.66 -22.67
N GLY A 395 9.99 7.74 -23.20
CA GLY A 395 9.29 9.03 -23.35
C GLY A 395 9.02 9.82 -22.07
N LEU A 396 9.21 9.26 -20.86
CA LEU A 396 9.01 9.97 -19.59
C LEU A 396 10.30 10.21 -18.79
N GLY A 397 11.33 9.35 -18.89
CA GLY A 397 12.57 9.48 -18.09
C GLY A 397 12.63 8.56 -16.88
N LYS A 398 13.59 8.77 -15.98
CA LYS A 398 13.81 7.94 -14.79
C LYS A 398 12.81 8.32 -13.69
N ILE A 399 12.01 7.36 -13.25
CA ILE A 399 10.96 7.56 -12.24
C ILE A 399 11.18 6.63 -11.05
N HIS A 400 10.85 7.11 -9.87
CA HIS A 400 11.01 6.39 -8.61
C HIS A 400 10.20 5.10 -8.59
N GLY A 401 10.89 3.97 -8.37
CA GLY A 401 10.33 2.63 -8.43
C GLY A 401 9.25 2.40 -7.38
N GLY A 402 9.50 2.71 -6.11
CA GLY A 402 8.51 2.59 -5.03
C GLY A 402 7.16 3.24 -5.34
N PHE A 403 7.16 4.50 -5.80
CA PHE A 403 5.93 5.23 -6.13
C PHE A 403 5.20 4.66 -7.34
N MET A 404 5.93 4.18 -8.36
CA MET A 404 5.32 3.48 -9.49
C MET A 404 4.67 2.16 -9.07
N LYS A 405 5.35 1.36 -8.25
CA LYS A 405 4.83 0.10 -7.70
C LYS A 405 3.55 0.35 -6.90
N ALA A 406 3.53 1.36 -6.03
CA ALA A 406 2.35 1.74 -5.27
C ALA A 406 1.17 2.17 -6.17
N LEU A 407 1.44 2.93 -7.24
CA LEU A 407 0.39 3.40 -8.13
C LEU A 407 -0.18 2.31 -9.06
N GLY A 408 0.58 1.25 -9.34
CA GLY A 408 0.12 0.08 -10.09
C GLY A 408 1.03 -0.38 -11.24
N LEU A 409 2.33 -0.15 -11.14
CA LEU A 409 3.31 -0.75 -12.06
C LEU A 409 3.24 -2.28 -12.01
N GLN A 410 3.29 -2.93 -13.17
CA GLN A 410 3.22 -4.39 -13.27
C GLN A 410 4.62 -4.99 -13.48
N LYS A 411 4.92 -6.11 -12.80
CA LYS A 411 6.24 -6.75 -12.79
C LYS A 411 6.86 -6.93 -14.19
N SER A 412 6.11 -7.49 -15.15
CA SER A 412 6.64 -7.81 -16.49
C SER A 412 6.20 -6.85 -17.59
N LYS A 413 5.02 -6.23 -17.45
CA LYS A 413 4.41 -5.42 -18.52
C LYS A 413 4.65 -3.92 -18.37
N GLY A 414 5.18 -3.49 -17.24
CA GLY A 414 5.32 -2.07 -16.91
C GLY A 414 3.94 -1.39 -16.83
N TRP A 415 3.71 -0.45 -17.75
CA TRP A 415 2.48 0.35 -17.86
C TRP A 415 1.72 0.04 -19.17
N PRO A 416 1.03 -1.10 -19.28
CA PRO A 416 0.18 -1.35 -20.45
C PRO A 416 -0.97 -0.34 -20.48
N LYS A 417 -1.36 0.13 -21.66
CA LYS A 417 -2.43 1.13 -21.81
C LYS A 417 -3.78 0.65 -21.27
N GLU A 418 -4.11 -0.63 -21.43
CA GLU A 418 -5.35 -1.23 -20.91
C GLU A 418 -5.05 -2.57 -20.23
N ILE A 419 -5.81 -2.92 -19.19
CA ILE A 419 -5.74 -4.25 -18.57
C ILE A 419 -6.69 -5.18 -19.34
N THR A 420 -6.15 -6.22 -19.97
CA THR A 420 -6.94 -7.17 -20.77
C THR A 420 -7.88 -7.99 -19.86
N LYS A 421 -9.20 -7.90 -20.09
CA LYS A 421 -10.24 -8.66 -19.35
C LYS A 421 -10.15 -10.20 -19.48
N GLN A 422 -9.31 -10.68 -20.39
CA GLN A 422 -9.08 -12.11 -20.66
C GLN A 422 -7.90 -12.69 -19.87
N GLU A 423 -7.16 -11.86 -19.14
CA GLU A 423 -6.26 -12.37 -18.12
C GLU A 423 -7.09 -12.63 -16.87
N PRO A 424 -7.14 -13.86 -16.33
CA PRO A 424 -7.62 -14.02 -14.97
C PRO A 424 -6.70 -13.12 -14.13
N SER A 425 -7.25 -12.03 -13.58
CA SER A 425 -6.47 -11.24 -12.65
C SER A 425 -6.25 -12.14 -11.45
N CYS A 426 -5.11 -12.80 -11.35
CA CYS A 426 -4.65 -13.47 -10.12
C CYS A 426 -4.55 -12.48 -8.94
N ARG A 427 -4.77 -11.19 -9.19
CA ARG A 427 -4.83 -10.12 -8.19
C ARG A 427 -6.19 -10.16 -7.46
N PRO A 428 -6.21 -10.18 -6.13
CA PRO A 428 -7.45 -10.12 -5.36
C PRO A 428 -8.10 -8.72 -5.40
N LEU A 429 -7.34 -7.68 -5.74
CA LEU A 429 -7.80 -6.29 -5.83
C LEU A 429 -7.26 -5.60 -7.09
N PRO A 430 -7.91 -4.53 -7.57
CA PRO A 430 -7.45 -3.81 -8.75
C PRO A 430 -6.23 -2.93 -8.46
N LEU A 431 -5.50 -2.57 -9.51
CA LEU A 431 -4.39 -1.61 -9.47
C LEU A 431 -4.91 -0.16 -9.44
N ALA A 432 -4.30 0.70 -8.62
CA ALA A 432 -4.84 2.02 -8.30
C ALA A 432 -5.04 2.92 -9.54
N TYR A 433 -4.00 3.06 -10.38
CA TYR A 433 -4.07 3.89 -11.58
C TYR A 433 -5.25 3.51 -12.48
N TYR A 434 -5.37 2.23 -12.84
CA TYR A 434 -6.36 1.75 -13.79
C TYR A 434 -7.78 1.89 -13.24
N ALA A 435 -8.01 1.48 -12.00
CA ALA A 435 -9.32 1.59 -11.37
C ALA A 435 -9.79 3.04 -11.24
N ILE A 436 -8.92 3.94 -10.79
CA ILE A 436 -9.26 5.36 -10.63
C ILE A 436 -9.46 6.01 -12.01
N ARG A 437 -8.60 5.71 -13.00
CA ARG A 437 -8.75 6.23 -14.36
C ARG A 437 -10.09 5.82 -14.96
N ASP A 438 -10.46 4.55 -14.85
CA ASP A 438 -11.70 4.03 -15.42
C ASP A 438 -12.94 4.59 -14.68
N MET A 439 -12.85 4.78 -13.36
CA MET A 439 -13.89 5.46 -12.58
C MET A 439 -14.04 6.93 -12.99
N LEU A 440 -12.93 7.65 -13.19
CA LEU A 440 -12.95 9.03 -13.68
C LEU A 440 -13.56 9.10 -15.08
N ARG A 441 -13.21 8.19 -15.99
CA ARG A 441 -13.84 8.08 -17.32
C ARG A 441 -15.35 7.94 -17.19
N GLU A 442 -15.82 7.04 -16.34
CA GLU A 442 -17.25 6.83 -16.11
C GLU A 442 -17.94 8.08 -15.53
N LEU A 443 -17.42 8.63 -14.43
CA LEU A 443 -18.04 9.76 -13.73
C LEU A 443 -18.06 11.03 -14.59
N LEU A 444 -16.95 11.35 -15.27
CA LEU A 444 -16.84 12.54 -16.10
C LEU A 444 -17.66 12.41 -17.40
N SER A 445 -17.90 11.18 -17.90
CA SER A 445 -18.77 10.96 -19.06
C SER A 445 -20.24 11.30 -18.76
N LYS A 446 -20.68 11.14 -17.51
CA LYS A 446 -22.04 11.44 -17.06
C LYS A 446 -22.28 12.95 -16.89
N ASN A 447 -21.21 13.73 -16.66
CA ASN A 447 -21.29 15.18 -16.51
C ASN A 447 -20.20 15.89 -17.29
N MET A 448 -20.56 16.41 -18.46
CA MET A 448 -19.64 17.13 -19.35
C MET A 448 -19.16 18.49 -18.81
N ARG A 449 -19.59 18.96 -17.64
CA ARG A 449 -19.03 20.14 -16.97
C ARG A 449 -18.10 19.81 -15.80
N ALA A 450 -18.18 18.59 -15.25
CA ALA A 450 -17.40 18.22 -14.08
C ALA A 450 -15.90 18.15 -14.41
N LYS A 451 -15.06 18.68 -13.55
CA LYS A 451 -13.61 18.44 -13.61
C LYS A 451 -13.18 17.58 -12.43
N PHE A 452 -11.91 17.25 -12.35
CA PHE A 452 -11.37 16.58 -11.18
C PHE A 452 -10.06 17.21 -10.72
N ILE A 453 -9.75 17.02 -9.44
CA ILE A 453 -8.47 17.37 -8.83
C ILE A 453 -7.84 16.12 -8.23
N LEU A 454 -6.52 16.10 -8.22
CA LEU A 454 -5.72 15.06 -7.58
C LEU A 454 -5.00 15.65 -6.38
N THR A 455 -5.01 14.93 -5.26
CA THR A 455 -4.35 15.39 -4.04
C THR A 455 -3.77 14.25 -3.22
N GLY A 456 -2.79 14.59 -2.41
CA GLY A 456 -2.21 13.68 -1.44
C GLY A 456 -1.15 14.36 -0.57
N HIS A 457 -0.91 13.76 0.59
CA HIS A 457 0.16 14.14 1.52
C HIS A 457 1.24 13.05 1.51
N SER A 458 2.51 13.44 1.61
CA SER A 458 3.65 12.49 1.66
C SER A 458 3.68 11.58 0.42
N LEU A 459 3.81 10.26 0.57
CA LEU A 459 3.63 9.24 -0.48
C LEU A 459 2.35 9.45 -1.32
N GLY A 460 1.24 9.86 -0.70
CA GLY A 460 0.01 10.18 -1.41
C GLY A 460 0.19 11.34 -2.39
N GLY A 461 1.03 12.32 -2.05
CA GLY A 461 1.38 13.40 -2.96
C GLY A 461 2.19 12.90 -4.16
N ALA A 462 3.11 11.95 -3.95
CA ALA A 462 3.88 11.33 -5.03
C ALA A 462 2.98 10.59 -6.01
N MET A 463 2.01 9.83 -5.51
CA MET A 463 1.00 9.17 -6.34
C MET A 463 0.12 10.17 -7.09
N ALA A 464 -0.29 11.27 -6.43
CA ALA A 464 -1.12 12.29 -7.06
C ALA A 464 -0.45 12.98 -8.25
N ILE A 465 0.88 13.20 -8.22
CA ILE A 465 1.62 13.79 -9.35
C ILE A 465 2.04 12.75 -10.40
N LEU A 466 2.23 11.49 -10.00
CA LEU A 466 2.56 10.41 -10.92
C LEU A 466 1.34 9.98 -11.75
N PHE A 467 0.13 10.03 -11.18
CA PHE A 467 -1.12 9.72 -11.89
C PHE A 467 -1.27 10.45 -13.24
N PRO A 468 -1.15 11.79 -13.34
CA PRO A 468 -1.22 12.49 -14.62
C PRO A 468 -0.02 12.21 -15.53
N ALA A 469 1.14 11.78 -15.00
CA ALA A 469 2.25 11.33 -15.83
C ALA A 469 1.89 10.05 -16.58
N ILE A 470 1.25 9.09 -15.92
CA ILE A 470 0.78 7.86 -16.56
C ILE A 470 -0.43 8.14 -17.48
N LEU A 471 -1.30 9.11 -17.16
CA LEU A 471 -2.29 9.60 -18.13
C LEU A 471 -1.62 10.15 -19.41
N ALA A 472 -0.53 10.90 -19.27
CA ALA A 472 0.21 11.43 -20.42
C ALA A 472 0.87 10.31 -21.23
N LEU A 473 1.49 9.32 -20.56
CA LEU A 473 2.05 8.12 -21.18
C LEU A 473 1.00 7.35 -22.00
N HIS A 474 -0.19 7.19 -21.45
CA HIS A 474 -1.30 6.49 -22.11
C HIS A 474 -2.07 7.35 -23.11
N GLU A 475 -1.66 8.60 -23.33
CA GLU A 475 -2.32 9.56 -24.22
C GLU A 475 -3.79 9.84 -23.85
N GLU A 476 -4.11 9.83 -22.55
CA GLU A 476 -5.45 10.13 -22.00
C GLU A 476 -5.76 11.62 -22.05
N THR A 477 -5.62 12.22 -23.24
CA THR A 477 -5.76 13.68 -23.46
C THR A 477 -7.12 14.21 -23.02
N TRP A 478 -8.18 13.40 -23.11
CA TRP A 478 -9.51 13.78 -22.64
C TRP A 478 -9.56 13.95 -21.12
N LEU A 479 -8.97 13.02 -20.35
CA LEU A 479 -8.86 13.16 -18.90
C LEU A 479 -7.92 14.31 -18.52
N LEU A 480 -6.77 14.46 -19.19
CA LEU A 480 -5.83 15.55 -18.89
C LEU A 480 -6.47 16.93 -19.07
N LYS A 481 -7.31 17.14 -20.09
CA LYS A 481 -8.08 18.39 -20.27
C LYS A 481 -9.14 18.63 -19.19
N ARG A 482 -9.51 17.60 -18.42
CA ARG A 482 -10.51 17.64 -17.34
C ARG A 482 -9.88 17.68 -15.97
N LEU A 483 -8.56 17.59 -15.88
CA LEU A 483 -7.81 17.76 -14.66
C LEU A 483 -7.70 19.26 -14.35
N GLU A 484 -8.48 19.74 -13.38
CA GLU A 484 -8.45 21.15 -12.94
C GLU A 484 -7.13 21.48 -12.23
N GLY A 485 -6.58 20.53 -11.47
CA GLY A 485 -5.27 20.70 -10.90
C GLY A 485 -4.81 19.58 -9.99
N VAL A 486 -3.53 19.62 -9.67
CA VAL A 486 -2.85 18.72 -8.75
C VAL A 486 -2.35 19.54 -7.57
N TYR A 487 -2.73 19.13 -6.36
CA TYR A 487 -2.39 19.81 -5.12
C TYR A 487 -1.70 18.82 -4.19
N THR A 488 -0.42 19.03 -3.89
CA THR A 488 0.35 18.06 -3.10
C THR A 488 0.98 18.71 -1.88
N PHE A 489 1.13 17.94 -0.80
CA PHE A 489 1.59 18.43 0.49
C PHE A 489 2.71 17.54 1.00
N GLY A 490 3.90 18.11 1.26
CA GLY A 490 5.02 17.29 1.72
C GLY A 490 5.45 16.24 0.69
N GLN A 491 5.24 16.49 -0.59
CA GLN A 491 5.49 15.54 -1.68
C GLN A 491 7.00 15.29 -1.88
N PRO A 492 7.48 14.04 -1.92
CA PRO A 492 8.86 13.73 -2.30
C PRO A 492 9.09 13.95 -3.81
N ARG A 493 10.36 13.89 -4.25
CA ARG A 493 10.74 13.98 -5.66
C ARG A 493 10.43 12.66 -6.38
N VAL A 494 9.85 12.74 -7.58
CA VAL A 494 9.26 11.56 -8.24
C VAL A 494 10.03 11.11 -9.49
N GLY A 495 10.65 12.03 -10.21
CA GLY A 495 11.39 11.73 -11.45
C GLY A 495 12.60 12.62 -11.66
N ASP A 496 13.41 12.28 -12.66
CA ASP A 496 14.62 13.02 -13.08
C ASP A 496 14.33 14.29 -13.89
N ASP A 497 15.38 14.91 -14.44
CA ASP A 497 15.25 16.09 -15.32
C ASP A 497 14.36 15.86 -16.54
N LYS A 498 14.50 14.70 -17.19
CA LYS A 498 13.70 14.33 -18.36
C LYS A 498 12.22 14.24 -17.98
N PHE A 499 11.90 13.65 -16.83
CA PHE A 499 10.55 13.63 -16.30
C PHE A 499 10.00 15.04 -16.04
N VAL A 500 10.81 15.91 -15.42
CA VAL A 500 10.45 17.32 -15.19
C VAL A 500 10.09 18.02 -16.50
N GLU A 501 10.97 17.95 -17.50
CA GLU A 501 10.75 18.61 -18.80
C GLU A 501 9.48 18.12 -19.50
N VAL A 502 9.26 16.81 -19.52
CA VAL A 502 8.09 16.19 -20.15
C VAL A 502 6.81 16.62 -19.43
N MET A 503 6.80 16.60 -18.10
CA MET A 503 5.63 16.94 -17.31
C MET A 503 5.28 18.43 -17.38
N GLU A 504 6.27 19.33 -17.33
CA GLU A 504 6.04 20.76 -17.51
C GLU A 504 5.43 21.07 -18.88
N LYS A 505 5.94 20.41 -19.94
CA LYS A 505 5.38 20.52 -21.28
C LYS A 505 3.94 20.03 -21.32
N LYS A 506 3.64 18.85 -20.77
CA LYS A 506 2.29 18.27 -20.77
C LYS A 506 1.30 19.09 -19.95
N PHE A 507 1.71 19.63 -18.82
CA PHE A 507 0.85 20.45 -17.98
C PHE A 507 0.55 21.79 -18.65
N LYS A 508 1.52 22.38 -19.34
CA LYS A 508 1.30 23.57 -20.17
C LYS A 508 0.38 23.29 -21.36
N GLU A 509 0.57 22.17 -22.06
CA GLU A 509 -0.27 21.75 -23.20
C GLU A 509 -1.75 21.55 -22.84
N HIS A 510 -2.01 21.08 -21.61
CA HIS A 510 -3.36 20.77 -21.13
C HIS A 510 -3.92 21.76 -20.10
N GLU A 511 -3.21 22.88 -19.86
CA GLU A 511 -3.57 23.92 -18.89
C GLU A 511 -3.80 23.39 -17.46
N VAL A 512 -3.05 22.34 -17.09
CA VAL A 512 -3.14 21.70 -15.77
C VAL A 512 -2.42 22.56 -14.74
N LYS A 513 -3.14 22.95 -13.68
CA LYS A 513 -2.55 23.67 -12.55
C LYS A 513 -1.83 22.69 -11.62
N TYR A 514 -0.65 23.08 -11.14
CA TYR A 514 0.10 22.29 -10.17
C TYR A 514 0.61 23.17 -9.03
N PHE A 515 0.23 22.80 -7.81
CA PHE A 515 0.63 23.50 -6.58
C PHE A 515 1.24 22.51 -5.58
N ARG A 516 2.54 22.66 -5.36
CA ARG A 516 3.30 21.86 -4.40
C ARG A 516 3.50 22.64 -3.12
N PHE A 517 2.87 22.22 -2.03
CA PHE A 517 2.98 22.85 -0.71
C PHE A 517 4.14 22.23 0.06
N VAL A 518 5.04 23.08 0.55
CA VAL A 518 6.18 22.67 1.38
C VAL A 518 6.20 23.49 2.66
N TYR A 519 6.19 22.81 3.80
CA TYR A 519 6.24 23.46 5.10
C TYR A 519 7.64 23.38 5.71
N CYS A 520 8.21 24.54 6.01
CA CYS A 520 9.39 24.75 6.84
C CYS A 520 10.54 23.76 6.51
N ASN A 521 10.94 22.95 7.49
CA ASN A 521 12.03 21.98 7.38
C ASN A 521 11.54 20.56 7.11
N ASP A 522 10.30 20.35 6.65
CA ASP A 522 9.76 19.02 6.34
C ASP A 522 10.78 18.18 5.54
N ILE A 523 11.13 17.03 6.08
CA ILE A 523 12.16 16.18 5.49
C ILE A 523 11.73 15.57 4.15
N VAL A 524 10.45 15.29 3.95
CA VAL A 524 9.98 14.45 2.84
C VAL A 524 10.14 15.11 1.46
N PRO A 525 9.81 16.40 1.26
CA PRO A 525 10.10 17.08 0.00
C PRO A 525 11.57 17.09 -0.41
N ARG A 526 12.46 16.88 0.56
CA ARG A 526 13.91 16.90 0.35
C ARG A 526 14.47 15.52 0.01
N LEU A 527 13.60 14.53 -0.15
CA LEU A 527 13.91 13.16 -0.53
C LEU A 527 13.25 12.80 -1.88
N PRO A 528 13.89 11.94 -2.68
CA PRO A 528 15.32 11.64 -2.67
C PRO A 528 16.22 12.88 -2.86
N PHE A 529 17.51 12.78 -2.54
CA PHE A 529 18.44 13.93 -2.63
C PHE A 529 18.68 14.42 -4.05
N ASP A 530 18.89 15.72 -4.20
CA ASP A 530 19.22 16.39 -5.47
C ASP A 530 20.67 16.95 -5.42
N ASN A 531 21.66 16.12 -5.77
CA ASN A 531 23.09 16.49 -5.74
C ASN A 531 23.85 16.25 -7.08
N SER A 532 23.18 15.85 -8.18
CA SER A 532 23.84 15.69 -9.50
C SER A 532 22.82 15.70 -10.66
N GLU A 533 23.29 15.77 -11.92
CA GLU A 533 22.47 15.77 -13.15
C GLU A 533 21.59 14.52 -13.36
N LEU A 534 21.82 13.42 -12.64
CA LEU A 534 21.01 12.19 -12.77
C LEU A 534 20.15 11.88 -11.52
N MET A 535 19.84 12.88 -10.69
CA MET A 535 19.01 12.68 -9.48
C MET A 535 17.59 13.24 -9.66
N PHE A 536 16.68 12.76 -8.81
CA PHE A 536 15.28 13.19 -8.81
C PHE A 536 15.14 14.68 -8.54
N LYS A 537 14.19 15.32 -9.22
CA LYS A 537 13.90 16.75 -9.13
C LYS A 537 12.41 17.03 -8.94
N HIS A 538 12.14 18.22 -8.43
CA HIS A 538 10.80 18.80 -8.43
C HIS A 538 10.61 19.65 -9.67
N PHE A 539 9.35 19.86 -10.04
CA PHE A 539 8.95 20.82 -11.07
C PHE A 539 7.77 21.66 -10.62
N GLY A 540 7.41 22.67 -11.43
CA GLY A 540 6.28 23.54 -11.14
C GLY A 540 6.50 24.47 -9.94
N LYS A 541 5.42 25.08 -9.45
CA LYS A 541 5.48 26.11 -8.40
C LYS A 541 5.56 25.48 -7.02
N CYS A 542 6.60 25.83 -6.25
CA CYS A 542 6.71 25.49 -4.83
C CYS A 542 6.11 26.60 -3.97
N LEU A 543 5.05 26.29 -3.25
CA LEU A 543 4.44 27.14 -2.22
C LEU A 543 5.10 26.82 -0.89
N TYR A 544 6.13 27.58 -0.56
CA TYR A 544 6.90 27.38 0.67
C TYR A 544 6.35 28.21 1.82
N PHE A 545 6.13 27.58 2.97
CA PHE A 545 5.67 28.21 4.20
C PHE A 545 6.75 28.13 5.27
N ASN A 546 7.08 29.25 5.91
CA ASN A 546 8.05 29.25 7.01
C ASN A 546 7.42 28.79 8.35
N SER A 547 8.21 28.78 9.43
CA SER A 547 7.75 28.39 10.78
C SER A 547 6.66 29.31 11.38
N LEU A 548 6.27 30.38 10.70
CA LEU A 548 5.18 31.28 11.08
C LEU A 548 3.97 31.17 10.12
N TYR A 549 3.98 30.18 9.22
CA TYR A 549 3.00 29.99 8.15
C TYR A 549 2.93 31.14 7.14
N GLN A 550 4.00 31.92 7.01
CA GLN A 550 4.10 32.92 5.95
C GLN A 550 4.53 32.22 4.66
N GLY A 551 3.66 32.28 3.66
CA GLY A 551 3.86 31.67 2.35
C GLY A 551 4.71 32.52 1.41
N LYS A 552 5.48 31.87 0.54
CA LYS A 552 6.14 32.47 -0.62
C LYS A 552 6.18 31.47 -1.77
N VAL A 553 6.07 31.97 -2.99
CA VAL A 553 6.32 31.15 -4.19
C VAL A 553 7.82 31.11 -4.45
N VAL A 554 8.38 29.92 -4.55
CA VAL A 554 9.81 29.69 -4.85
C VAL A 554 9.94 28.65 -5.95
N ALA A 555 11.07 28.64 -6.65
CA ALA A 555 11.38 27.60 -7.62
C ALA A 555 11.67 26.26 -6.91
N GLU A 556 12.44 26.32 -5.81
CA GLU A 556 12.79 25.17 -4.98
C GLU A 556 12.81 25.58 -3.50
N GLU A 557 12.49 24.65 -2.60
CA GLU A 557 12.50 24.89 -1.17
C GLU A 557 13.92 25.22 -0.63
N PRO A 558 14.03 26.08 0.41
CA PRO A 558 15.28 26.31 1.11
C PRO A 558 15.85 25.01 1.68
N ASN A 559 17.17 24.86 1.63
CA ASN A 559 17.87 23.65 2.04
C ASN A 559 17.31 22.42 1.31
N LYS A 560 17.45 22.41 -0.03
CA LYS A 560 16.92 21.36 -0.91
C LYS A 560 17.37 19.94 -0.53
N ASN A 561 18.53 19.81 0.12
CA ASN A 561 19.07 18.57 0.67
C ASN A 561 19.20 18.67 2.19
N TYR A 562 18.32 17.96 2.90
CA TYR A 562 18.12 18.05 4.35
C TYR A 562 19.41 17.95 5.20
N PHE A 563 20.40 17.15 4.79
CA PHE A 563 21.60 16.82 5.59
C PHE A 563 22.80 17.76 5.40
N SER A 564 22.61 18.97 4.86
CA SER A 564 23.68 19.96 4.79
C SER A 564 24.12 20.41 6.21
N PRO A 565 25.39 20.21 6.63
CA PRO A 565 25.84 20.58 7.99
C PRO A 565 25.64 22.06 8.31
N LEU A 566 25.78 22.95 7.31
CA LEU A 566 25.60 24.40 7.43
C LEU A 566 24.16 24.80 7.80
N HIS A 567 23.18 23.99 7.43
CA HIS A 567 21.75 24.28 7.66
C HIS A 567 21.21 23.66 8.96
N SER A 568 21.98 22.80 9.62
CA SER A 568 21.59 22.12 10.86
C SER A 568 21.21 23.08 12.00
N ILE A 569 21.95 24.19 12.16
CA ILE A 569 21.70 25.21 13.19
C ILE A 569 20.38 25.98 12.90
N PRO A 570 20.17 26.59 11.71
CA PRO A 570 18.89 27.19 11.35
C PRO A 570 17.70 26.25 11.53
N MET A 571 17.87 24.95 11.20
CA MET A 571 16.80 23.97 11.34
C MET A 571 16.40 23.75 12.80
N ARG A 572 17.37 23.62 13.72
CA ARG A 572 17.11 23.52 15.16
C ARG A 572 16.45 24.78 15.72
N ILE A 573 16.87 25.97 15.27
CA ILE A 573 16.23 27.23 15.66
C ILE A 573 14.75 27.23 15.25
N ASN A 574 14.44 26.78 14.02
CA ASN A 574 13.06 26.65 13.58
C ASN A 574 12.27 25.64 14.42
N SER A 575 12.84 24.47 14.75
CA SER A 575 12.18 23.50 15.65
C SER A 575 11.85 24.12 17.02
N VAL A 576 12.77 24.92 17.60
CA VAL A 576 12.51 25.66 18.84
C VAL A 576 11.37 26.66 18.67
N LYS A 577 11.36 27.42 17.56
CA LYS A 577 10.28 28.37 17.25
C LYS A 577 8.93 27.66 17.09
N GLU A 578 8.88 26.50 16.46
CA GLU A 578 7.67 25.68 16.31
C GLU A 578 7.16 25.19 17.65
N LEU A 579 8.05 24.72 18.53
CA LEU A 579 7.69 24.32 19.89
C LEU A 579 7.10 25.50 20.68
N ILE A 580 7.72 26.68 20.66
CA ILE A 580 7.18 27.88 21.33
C ILE A 580 5.83 28.29 20.71
N ARG A 581 5.72 28.23 19.38
CA ARG A 581 4.49 28.55 18.65
C ARG A 581 3.33 27.64 19.05
N SER A 582 3.58 26.35 19.29
CA SER A 582 2.56 25.36 19.67
C SER A 582 1.77 25.74 20.96
N PHE A 583 2.35 26.60 21.80
CA PHE A 583 1.69 27.15 23.00
C PHE A 583 1.04 28.51 22.79
N THR A 584 1.48 29.28 21.79
CA THR A 584 1.08 30.68 21.60
C THR A 584 0.12 30.90 20.44
N LEU A 585 0.04 29.98 19.47
CA LEU A 585 -0.72 30.16 18.23
C LEU A 585 -2.23 30.34 18.48
N ALA A 586 -2.81 29.56 19.39
CA ALA A 586 -4.23 29.65 19.72
C ALA A 586 -4.63 31.03 20.25
N TYR A 587 -3.77 31.65 21.06
CA TYR A 587 -4.00 33.01 21.57
C TYR A 587 -3.90 34.07 20.47
N LYS A 588 -3.07 33.85 19.45
CA LYS A 588 -2.84 34.80 18.35
C LYS A 588 -3.86 34.69 17.21
N ARG A 589 -4.34 33.48 16.91
CA ARG A 589 -5.16 33.20 15.72
C ARG A 589 -6.54 32.62 16.04
N GLY A 590 -6.82 32.30 17.30
CA GLY A 590 -8.08 31.72 17.75
C GLY A 590 -7.96 30.24 18.13
N PRO A 591 -9.00 29.69 18.79
CA PRO A 591 -8.97 28.34 19.36
C PRO A 591 -8.80 27.24 18.31
N ASP A 592 -9.23 27.46 17.07
CA ASP A 592 -9.11 26.51 15.96
C ASP A 592 -7.67 26.21 15.52
N TYR A 593 -6.70 27.00 16.01
CA TYR A 593 -5.27 26.81 15.73
C TYR A 593 -4.50 26.22 16.91
N ARG A 594 -5.21 25.66 17.90
CA ARG A 594 -4.57 25.01 19.04
C ARG A 594 -3.86 23.73 18.60
N GLU A 595 -2.55 23.65 18.90
CA GLU A 595 -1.80 22.40 18.77
C GLU A 595 -2.05 21.52 20.02
N GLY A 596 -2.42 20.26 19.78
CA GLY A 596 -2.72 19.28 20.82
C GLY A 596 -1.47 18.78 21.56
N GLY A 597 -1.68 18.02 22.64
CA GLY A 597 -0.58 17.44 23.42
C GLY A 597 0.32 16.52 22.59
N LEU A 598 -0.27 15.69 21.71
CA LEU A 598 0.46 14.80 20.82
C LEU A 598 1.39 15.55 19.86
N LEU A 599 0.91 16.59 19.18
CA LEU A 599 1.76 17.38 18.29
C LEU A 599 2.91 18.04 19.07
N ARG A 600 2.68 18.51 20.30
CA ARG A 600 3.74 19.07 21.14
C ARG A 600 4.82 18.05 21.49
N VAL A 601 4.47 16.79 21.73
CA VAL A 601 5.45 15.71 21.89
C VAL A 601 6.26 15.53 20.61
N LEU A 602 5.61 15.53 19.45
CA LEU A 602 6.33 15.49 18.16
C LEU A 602 7.25 16.70 17.96
N ARG A 603 6.86 17.92 18.41
CA ARG A 603 7.74 19.10 18.39
C ARG A 603 8.99 18.92 19.24
N ILE A 604 8.89 18.26 20.39
CA ILE A 604 10.05 17.93 21.25
C ILE A 604 11.00 16.97 20.53
N ILE A 605 10.46 15.93 19.88
CA ILE A 605 11.25 15.03 19.02
C ILE A 605 11.93 15.83 17.89
N GLY A 606 11.22 16.80 17.32
CA GLY A 606 11.72 17.75 16.32
C GLY A 606 12.95 18.58 16.74
N LEU A 607 13.25 18.68 18.04
CA LEU A 607 14.49 19.32 18.52
C LEU A 607 15.72 18.44 18.28
N ILE A 608 15.54 17.12 18.36
CA ILE A 608 16.58 16.12 18.14
C ILE A 608 16.77 15.89 16.64
N ALA A 609 15.66 15.60 15.97
CA ALA A 609 15.57 15.36 14.53
C ALA A 609 14.62 16.39 13.90
N PRO A 610 15.15 17.55 13.45
CA PRO A 610 14.35 18.56 12.77
C PRO A 610 13.54 18.00 11.59
N GLY A 611 12.51 18.71 11.15
CA GLY A 611 11.73 18.28 9.98
C GLY A 611 10.71 17.15 10.21
N ILE A 612 10.95 16.20 11.12
CA ILE A 612 9.96 15.13 11.42
C ILE A 612 8.63 15.74 11.88
N SER A 613 8.68 16.67 12.85
CA SER A 613 7.46 17.33 13.33
C SER A 613 6.83 18.25 12.29
N ALA A 614 7.62 18.72 11.33
CA ALA A 614 7.17 19.60 10.25
C ALA A 614 6.42 18.83 9.16
N HIS A 615 6.62 17.51 9.06
CA HIS A 615 5.85 16.63 8.17
C HIS A 615 4.44 16.28 8.73
N SER A 616 3.89 17.13 9.61
CA SER A 616 2.56 16.92 10.18
C SER A 616 1.49 17.53 9.27
N THR A 617 0.41 16.78 9.03
CA THR A 617 -0.76 17.29 8.30
C THR A 617 -1.35 18.55 8.95
N GLN A 618 -1.24 18.72 10.27
CA GLN A 618 -1.71 19.93 10.96
C GLN A 618 -1.00 21.20 10.47
N ASP A 619 0.31 21.12 10.19
CA ASP A 619 1.07 22.25 9.67
C ASP A 619 0.65 22.62 8.25
N TYR A 620 0.33 21.64 7.42
CA TYR A 620 -0.18 21.88 6.07
C TYR A 620 -1.63 22.40 6.08
N VAL A 621 -2.49 21.94 7.00
CA VAL A 621 -3.82 22.54 7.22
C VAL A 621 -3.67 24.01 7.64
N ASN A 622 -2.73 24.31 8.54
CA ASN A 622 -2.48 25.69 8.94
C ASN A 622 -1.90 26.53 7.79
N SER A 623 -1.02 25.96 6.97
CA SER A 623 -0.42 26.62 5.81
C SER A 623 -1.45 26.97 4.74
N SER A 624 -2.36 26.04 4.43
CA SER A 624 -3.45 26.28 3.47
C SER A 624 -4.48 27.31 3.96
N ARG A 625 -4.74 27.38 5.27
CA ARG A 625 -5.67 28.37 5.86
C ARG A 625 -5.05 29.77 6.02
N LEU A 626 -3.86 29.83 6.60
CA LEU A 626 -3.18 31.08 6.97
C LEU A 626 -2.34 31.68 5.84
N GLY A 627 -2.06 30.91 4.78
CA GLY A 627 -1.40 31.39 3.58
C GLY A 627 -2.14 32.58 2.97
N SER A 628 -1.39 33.62 2.57
CA SER A 628 -1.97 34.77 1.90
C SER A 628 -2.54 34.36 0.53
N SER A 629 -3.66 34.99 0.14
CA SER A 629 -4.28 34.82 -1.17
C SER A 629 -3.28 34.99 -2.31
N ASP A 630 -2.35 35.92 -2.16
CA ASP A 630 -1.39 36.31 -3.20
C ASP A 630 -0.39 35.19 -3.53
N VAL A 631 -0.17 34.26 -2.60
CA VAL A 631 0.70 33.08 -2.80
C VAL A 631 -0.05 31.98 -3.57
N LEU A 632 -1.38 31.95 -3.44
CA LEU A 632 -2.25 30.93 -4.03
C LEU A 632 -2.87 31.39 -5.36
N SER A 633 -2.89 32.69 -5.64
CA SER A 633 -3.33 33.21 -6.92
C SER A 633 -2.32 32.89 -8.02
N HIS A 634 -2.78 32.30 -9.12
CA HIS A 634 -2.02 32.38 -10.36
C HIS A 634 -1.90 33.85 -10.76
N PRO A 635 -0.70 34.37 -11.12
CA PRO A 635 -0.64 35.67 -11.76
C PRO A 635 -1.52 35.56 -13.01
N LYS A 636 -2.56 36.39 -13.08
CA LYS A 636 -3.32 36.58 -14.31
C LYS A 636 -2.27 36.92 -15.37
N THR A 637 -2.10 36.05 -16.35
CA THR A 637 -1.38 36.39 -17.57
C THR A 637 -2.03 37.66 -18.10
N LEU A 638 -1.29 38.78 -18.02
CA LEU A 638 -1.64 40.05 -18.65
C LEU A 638 -1.51 39.93 -20.16
#